data_AF-A0A2C6ADM4-F1
#
_entry.id   AF-A0A2C6ADM4-F1
#
_cell.length_a   1.000
_cell.length_b   1.000
_cell.length_c   1.000
_cell.angle_alpha   90.00
_cell.angle_beta   90.00
_cell.angle_gamma   90.00
#
_symmetry.space_group_name_H-M   'P 1'
#
loop_
_entity.id
_entity.type
_entity.pdbx_description
1 polymer ?
#
loop_
_entity_poly.entity_id
_entity_poly.type
_entity_poly.pdbx_seq_one_letter_code
_entity_poly.pdbx_strand_id
1 'polypeptide(L)'
;MEGLVRVLLLLGVLCKGGTATEDCSELECYEDLVFLTGSAPRLFSQCVNGALTQGETVTTYCDATCPAQRCNGREDGVVSVEPAQFKRVCSCVTSKAVPWHCEDLRCYHEMASLAGDSPYRLRRRCLSKQMFGFDSTLTHPKSIFPFEVDCGRPTDDGSEILIGKEDYGPVCECVLGADGSSVRRWPASRAVLGRQDGFEPLFMDAFIHIIVKSSDHVYLSNMPEFFERGFRQTSDELKRLGIIPIVKSVQAIVQPEWALGRDNAGMRESLHQGDNRDLNFYLLVSSNLDDRREMIRPLNASRNTYCSPPFESTAWETKTERETDQDGCISTPFINNTAEVDGAALSRWLGLCEGVGCKELPSQYPDKEVHDSLAKSRFVPTPRDLTRTTSHLKAHDKKQDVCHDMPCYRELKWLLPGPTNLDEHCRFYRQTASPTNLNGDIPFRNASFPFFITCGTVSSDSWLITMKEYLHVCHCAVEYDAPPRQVRTIDVFADADDKLPIVIDVFIHAISASRDGPMARKFHNKAELETEFRRAAAFYKPAMIAFRLKSVDLTVNAIWASGNDSDGMRQSLYAGGTRDLNLYYLEAPDLERAVDTVNATLVFCSFPFSSWWAYLSLSDPEHDGCLVPMRATPGLLAAAMQYWIGVHLPAPRACKEPECGPRFSSEDIGLMRRLLALNRFIPLTSKWARLRLLGIKGI
;
A
#
# COMPACT_ATOMS: atom_id res chain seq x y z
N MET A 1 -68.19 17.78 10.04
CA MET A 1 -67.31 16.74 9.45
C MET A 1 -65.85 17.18 9.59
N GLU A 2 -65.36 17.30 10.82
CA GLU A 2 -63.98 17.75 11.12
C GLU A 2 -63.30 16.88 12.20
N GLY A 3 -63.91 15.76 12.59
CA GLY A 3 -63.43 14.92 13.69
C GLY A 3 -62.56 13.72 13.30
N LEU A 4 -62.51 13.33 12.02
CA LEU A 4 -61.87 12.06 11.60
C LEU A 4 -60.48 12.21 10.95
N VAL A 5 -60.04 13.43 10.65
CA VAL A 5 -58.76 13.66 9.92
C VAL A 5 -57.55 13.75 10.86
N ARG A 6 -57.75 13.89 12.18
CA ARG A 6 -56.64 14.03 13.14
C ARG A 6 -56.07 12.73 13.70
N VAL A 7 -56.72 11.58 13.51
CA VAL A 7 -56.20 10.28 14.03
C VAL A 7 -55.30 9.56 13.01
N LEU A 8 -55.39 9.88 11.72
CA LEU A 8 -54.54 9.26 10.69
C LEU A 8 -53.22 10.01 10.43
N LEU A 9 -53.02 11.20 11.01
CA LEU A 9 -51.78 11.99 10.86
C LEU A 9 -50.75 11.77 11.98
N LEU A 10 -51.05 10.95 12.98
CA LEU A 10 -50.13 10.64 14.10
C LEU A 10 -49.46 9.25 14.00
N LEU A 11 -49.76 8.46 12.96
CA LEU A 11 -49.08 7.18 12.67
C LEU A 11 -48.12 7.25 11.47
N GLY A 12 -47.87 8.45 10.94
CA GLY A 12 -46.95 8.70 9.82
C GLY A 12 -45.51 9.04 10.24
N VAL A 13 -45.01 8.52 11.36
CA VAL A 13 -43.56 8.50 11.61
C VAL A 13 -43.00 7.34 10.79
N LEU A 14 -42.83 7.59 9.50
CA LEU A 14 -41.99 6.78 8.63
C LEU A 14 -40.59 6.77 9.23
N CYS A 15 -40.11 5.56 9.54
CA CYS A 15 -38.71 5.26 9.77
C CYS A 15 -37.87 5.84 8.64
N LYS A 16 -37.40 7.09 8.78
CA LYS A 16 -36.22 7.55 8.07
C LYS A 16 -35.04 6.86 8.75
N GLY A 17 -34.69 5.68 8.24
CA GLY A 17 -33.48 4.97 8.57
C GLY A 17 -32.28 5.80 8.12
N GLY A 18 -31.87 6.74 8.97
CA GLY A 18 -30.50 7.24 8.93
C GLY A 18 -29.61 6.12 9.42
N THR A 19 -28.88 5.50 8.50
CA THR A 19 -27.82 4.54 8.82
C THR A 19 -26.66 5.30 9.45
N ALA A 20 -26.81 5.72 10.70
CA ALA A 20 -25.65 5.91 11.56
C ALA A 20 -24.90 4.58 11.54
N THR A 21 -23.64 4.63 11.15
CA THR A 21 -22.74 3.47 11.05
C THR A 21 -22.46 2.93 12.45
N GLU A 22 -23.43 2.26 13.07
CA GLU A 22 -23.36 1.66 14.41
C GLU A 22 -22.04 0.89 14.52
N ASP A 23 -21.17 1.28 15.45
CA ASP A 23 -19.93 0.54 15.68
C ASP A 23 -20.28 -0.81 16.30
N CYS A 24 -19.92 -1.90 15.61
CA CYS A 24 -20.24 -3.23 16.11
C CYS A 24 -19.58 -3.49 17.47
N SER A 25 -18.46 -2.80 17.78
CA SER A 25 -17.79 -2.89 19.07
C SER A 25 -18.62 -2.32 20.23
N GLU A 26 -19.58 -1.44 19.95
CA GLU A 26 -20.47 -0.84 20.94
C GLU A 26 -21.69 -1.73 21.27
N LEU A 27 -21.92 -2.79 20.49
CA LEU A 27 -22.98 -3.73 20.79
C LEU A 27 -22.66 -4.49 22.09
N GLU A 28 -23.65 -4.57 22.96
CA GLU A 28 -23.62 -5.18 24.30
C GLU A 28 -23.06 -6.62 24.34
N CYS A 29 -22.92 -7.29 23.19
CA CYS A 29 -22.43 -8.66 23.11
C CYS A 29 -21.22 -8.90 22.20
N TYR A 30 -20.62 -7.84 21.66
CA TYR A 30 -19.55 -8.01 20.68
C TYR A 30 -18.28 -8.63 21.27
N GLU A 31 -17.74 -8.06 22.35
CA GLU A 31 -16.49 -8.53 22.96
C GLU A 31 -16.62 -9.97 23.48
N ASP A 32 -17.76 -10.32 24.06
CA ASP A 32 -18.06 -11.65 24.58
C ASP A 32 -18.08 -12.67 23.44
N LEU A 33 -18.69 -12.33 22.29
CA LEU A 33 -18.71 -13.18 21.11
C LEU A 33 -17.34 -13.28 20.42
N VAL A 34 -16.55 -12.21 20.41
CA VAL A 34 -15.14 -12.24 19.94
C VAL A 34 -14.33 -13.19 20.81
N PHE A 35 -14.52 -13.15 22.13
CA PHE A 35 -13.87 -14.05 23.08
C PHE A 35 -14.31 -15.50 22.88
N LEU A 36 -15.63 -15.76 22.82
CA LEU A 36 -16.21 -17.09 22.62
C LEU A 36 -15.71 -17.78 21.34
N THR A 37 -15.56 -16.99 20.28
CA THR A 37 -15.10 -17.49 18.98
C THR A 37 -13.57 -17.52 18.89
N GLY A 38 -12.89 -16.82 19.80
CA GLY A 38 -11.43 -16.70 19.92
C GLY A 38 -10.82 -15.54 19.15
N SER A 39 -11.53 -14.90 18.22
CA SER A 39 -11.10 -13.67 17.52
C SER A 39 -12.22 -13.02 16.73
N ALA A 40 -12.11 -11.72 16.41
CA ALA A 40 -13.08 -11.02 15.57
C ALA A 40 -13.22 -11.60 14.14
N PRO A 41 -12.13 -12.03 13.47
CA PRO A 41 -12.25 -12.78 12.21
C PRO A 41 -13.00 -14.10 12.35
N ARG A 42 -12.80 -14.82 13.46
CA ARG A 42 -13.48 -16.09 13.70
C ARG A 42 -14.96 -15.89 14.04
N LEU A 43 -15.30 -14.84 14.78
CA LEU A 43 -16.68 -14.37 14.95
C LEU A 43 -17.34 -14.08 13.59
N PHE A 44 -16.69 -13.29 12.74
CA PHE A 44 -17.19 -13.01 11.40
C PHE A 44 -17.42 -14.30 10.61
N SER A 45 -16.44 -15.20 10.56
CA SER A 45 -16.55 -16.49 9.86
C SER A 45 -17.71 -17.34 10.40
N GLN A 46 -17.88 -17.44 11.72
CA GLN A 46 -18.99 -18.19 12.31
C GLN A 46 -20.37 -17.54 12.06
N CYS A 47 -20.45 -16.21 12.05
CA CYS A 47 -21.64 -15.47 11.65
C CYS A 47 -21.99 -15.72 10.17
N VAL A 48 -21.00 -15.70 9.27
CA VAL A 48 -21.20 -15.94 7.83
C VAL A 48 -21.64 -17.38 7.54
N ASN A 49 -21.01 -18.35 8.20
CA ASN A 49 -21.26 -19.78 8.00
C ASN A 49 -22.54 -20.26 8.70
N GLY A 50 -23.23 -19.37 9.42
CA GLY A 50 -24.49 -19.69 10.10
C GLY A 50 -24.32 -20.51 11.39
N ALA A 51 -23.08 -20.74 11.84
CA ALA A 51 -22.81 -21.44 13.10
C ALA A 51 -23.43 -20.70 14.30
N LEU A 52 -23.49 -19.37 14.25
CA LEU A 52 -24.17 -18.50 15.21
C LEU A 52 -25.53 -18.01 14.69
N THR A 53 -26.32 -18.87 14.06
CA THR A 53 -27.70 -18.54 13.61
C THR A 53 -28.74 -19.60 13.93
N GLN A 54 -28.32 -20.79 14.33
CA GLN A 54 -29.21 -21.85 14.79
C GLN A 54 -29.65 -21.48 16.21
N GLY A 55 -30.96 -21.47 16.47
CA GLY A 55 -31.61 -20.84 17.64
C GLY A 55 -31.31 -21.45 19.01
N GLU A 56 -30.12 -22.00 19.22
CA GLU A 56 -29.63 -22.52 20.48
C GLU A 56 -28.74 -21.48 21.18
N THR A 57 -28.86 -21.40 22.50
CA THR A 57 -28.00 -20.57 23.34
C THR A 57 -26.58 -21.14 23.30
N VAL A 58 -25.59 -20.30 22.98
CA VAL A 58 -24.18 -20.71 22.99
C VAL A 58 -23.63 -20.50 24.39
N THR A 59 -23.20 -21.58 25.04
CA THR A 59 -22.61 -21.55 26.38
C THR A 59 -21.14 -21.94 26.34
N THR A 60 -20.27 -21.16 26.98
CA THR A 60 -18.90 -21.60 27.30
C THR A 60 -18.63 -21.48 28.79
N TYR A 61 -17.76 -22.33 29.30
CA TYR A 61 -17.21 -22.15 30.64
C TYR A 61 -16.08 -21.13 30.59
N CYS A 62 -16.14 -20.11 31.45
CA CYS A 62 -15.11 -19.10 31.56
C CYS A 62 -14.71 -18.89 33.02
N ASP A 63 -13.40 -18.93 33.28
CA ASP A 63 -12.84 -18.75 34.60
C ASP A 63 -12.92 -17.28 35.07
N ALA A 64 -12.42 -16.98 36.26
CA ALA A 64 -12.49 -15.64 36.85
C ALA A 64 -11.80 -14.54 36.02
N THR A 65 -11.04 -14.89 34.98
CA THR A 65 -10.27 -13.94 34.16
C THR A 65 -11.00 -13.50 32.88
N CYS A 66 -12.22 -13.96 32.65
CA CYS A 66 -13.02 -13.59 31.48
C CYS A 66 -13.38 -12.10 31.44
N PRO A 67 -13.19 -11.39 30.30
CA PRO A 67 -13.65 -10.01 30.11
C PRO A 67 -15.16 -9.89 29.89
N ALA A 68 -15.89 -11.01 29.80
CA ALA A 68 -17.31 -11.02 29.47
C ALA A 68 -18.19 -10.47 30.60
N GLN A 69 -18.53 -9.18 30.51
CA GLN A 69 -19.43 -8.50 31.46
C GLN A 69 -20.69 -7.92 30.81
N ARG A 70 -20.79 -7.93 29.48
CA ARG A 70 -21.82 -7.15 28.79
C ARG A 70 -22.98 -8.02 28.28
N CYS A 71 -22.77 -9.25 27.80
CA CYS A 71 -23.87 -10.19 27.60
C CYS A 71 -24.38 -10.76 28.94
N ASN A 72 -25.62 -11.26 28.92
CA ASN A 72 -26.34 -11.96 30.01
C ASN A 72 -25.47 -12.42 31.20
N GLY A 73 -25.94 -12.07 32.40
CA GLY A 73 -25.24 -12.26 33.66
C GLY A 73 -24.65 -13.65 33.87
N ARG A 74 -23.50 -13.67 34.53
CA ARG A 74 -22.75 -14.88 34.85
C ARG A 74 -23.47 -15.72 35.91
N GLU A 75 -24.02 -16.86 35.52
CA GLU A 75 -24.40 -17.93 36.46
C GLU A 75 -23.29 -19.01 36.46
N ASP A 76 -22.73 -19.28 37.63
CA ASP A 76 -21.79 -20.39 37.90
C ASP A 76 -20.57 -20.51 36.95
N GLY A 77 -20.03 -19.39 36.47
CA GLY A 77 -18.85 -19.40 35.60
C GLY A 77 -19.14 -19.75 34.15
N VAL A 78 -20.42 -19.85 33.76
CA VAL A 78 -20.84 -20.06 32.37
C VAL A 78 -21.26 -18.73 31.75
N VAL A 79 -20.73 -18.42 30.57
CA VAL A 79 -21.19 -17.32 29.72
C VAL A 79 -22.17 -17.90 28.72
N SER A 80 -23.42 -17.44 28.75
CA SER A 80 -24.48 -17.86 27.83
C SER A 80 -24.93 -16.69 26.97
N VAL A 81 -24.85 -16.81 25.64
CA VAL A 81 -25.34 -15.79 24.71
C VAL A 81 -26.58 -16.30 24.00
N GLU A 82 -27.69 -15.57 24.16
CA GLU A 82 -28.97 -15.93 23.56
C GLU A 82 -29.01 -15.63 22.05
N PRO A 83 -29.85 -16.36 21.29
CA PRO A 83 -30.02 -16.14 19.85
C PRO A 83 -30.33 -14.71 19.42
N ALA A 84 -31.10 -13.97 20.22
CA ALA A 84 -31.41 -12.58 19.92
C ALA A 84 -30.17 -11.67 19.97
N GLN A 85 -29.23 -11.96 20.88
CA GLN A 85 -28.05 -11.16 21.14
C GLN A 85 -26.98 -11.35 20.07
N PHE A 86 -26.63 -12.60 19.74
CA PHE A 86 -25.64 -12.85 18.69
C PHE A 86 -26.19 -12.52 17.30
N LYS A 87 -27.51 -12.58 17.06
CA LYS A 87 -28.10 -12.17 15.77
C LYS A 87 -27.84 -10.70 15.45
N ARG A 88 -27.92 -9.80 16.45
CA ARG A 88 -27.63 -8.37 16.26
C ARG A 88 -26.16 -8.13 15.97
N VAL A 89 -25.27 -8.79 16.72
CA VAL A 89 -23.81 -8.72 16.49
C VAL A 89 -23.44 -9.31 15.13
N CYS A 90 -23.92 -10.50 14.80
CA CYS A 90 -23.66 -11.10 13.49
C CYS A 90 -24.22 -10.27 12.34
N SER A 91 -25.40 -9.65 12.49
CA SER A 91 -25.92 -8.72 11.49
C SER A 91 -24.99 -7.53 11.29
N CYS A 92 -24.51 -6.92 12.38
CA CYS A 92 -23.59 -5.79 12.31
C CYS A 92 -22.25 -6.19 11.67
N VAL A 93 -21.60 -7.23 12.19
CA VAL A 93 -20.28 -7.69 11.74
C VAL A 93 -20.32 -8.16 10.29
N THR A 94 -21.39 -8.82 9.85
CA THR A 94 -21.54 -9.22 8.44
C THR A 94 -21.90 -8.05 7.52
N SER A 95 -22.63 -7.04 8.00
CA SER A 95 -22.90 -5.82 7.23
C SER A 95 -21.65 -4.98 7.01
N LYS A 96 -20.76 -4.87 8.01
CA LYS A 96 -19.47 -4.18 7.88
C LYS A 96 -18.39 -4.98 7.15
N ALA A 97 -18.66 -6.24 6.83
CA ALA A 97 -17.75 -7.08 6.06
C ALA A 97 -17.82 -6.84 4.55
N VAL A 98 -18.75 -6.00 4.09
CA VAL A 98 -18.59 -5.39 2.77
C VAL A 98 -17.70 -4.17 2.96
N PRO A 99 -16.55 -4.10 2.29
CA PRO A 99 -15.70 -2.92 2.36
C PRO A 99 -16.53 -1.68 2.00
N TRP A 100 -16.46 -0.65 2.82
CA TRP A 100 -17.25 0.58 2.63
C TRP A 100 -17.06 1.21 1.25
N HIS A 101 -15.87 1.10 0.67
CA HIS A 101 -15.57 1.57 -0.69
C HIS A 101 -16.31 0.79 -1.81
N CYS A 102 -16.87 -0.38 -1.50
CA CYS A 102 -17.72 -1.08 -2.47
C CYS A 102 -19.04 -0.33 -2.70
N GLU A 103 -19.49 0.49 -1.74
CA GLU A 103 -20.69 1.33 -1.90
C GLU A 103 -20.51 2.38 -2.98
N ASP A 104 -19.27 2.82 -3.24
CA ASP A 104 -18.93 3.80 -4.28
C ASP A 104 -18.90 3.20 -5.69
N LEU A 105 -19.00 1.87 -5.83
CA LEU A 105 -19.05 1.23 -7.14
C LEU A 105 -20.39 1.52 -7.82
N ARG A 106 -20.32 1.91 -9.10
CA ARG A 106 -21.46 2.36 -9.91
C ARG A 106 -22.72 1.48 -9.82
N CYS A 107 -22.56 0.17 -9.70
CA CYS A 107 -23.67 -0.78 -9.67
C CYS A 107 -24.03 -1.29 -8.27
N TYR A 108 -23.36 -0.83 -7.22
CA TYR A 108 -23.49 -1.43 -5.91
C TYR A 108 -24.92 -1.37 -5.38
N HIS A 109 -25.57 -0.21 -5.48
CA HIS A 109 -26.91 -0.01 -4.98
C HIS A 109 -27.93 -0.89 -5.70
N GLU A 110 -27.87 -1.00 -7.02
CA GLU A 110 -28.71 -1.90 -7.82
C GLU A 110 -28.50 -3.35 -7.39
N MET A 111 -27.25 -3.77 -7.27
CA MET A 111 -26.91 -5.14 -6.89
C MET A 111 -27.35 -5.46 -5.45
N ALA A 112 -27.19 -4.51 -4.52
CA ALA A 112 -27.67 -4.62 -3.15
C ALA A 112 -29.21 -4.71 -3.12
N SER A 113 -29.91 -3.91 -3.92
CA SER A 113 -31.37 -3.93 -4.04
C SER A 113 -31.88 -5.25 -4.61
N LEU A 114 -31.22 -5.79 -5.65
CA LEU A 114 -31.49 -7.13 -6.18
C LEU A 114 -31.32 -8.22 -5.12
N ALA A 115 -30.42 -8.00 -4.16
CA ALA A 115 -30.21 -8.88 -3.01
C ALA A 115 -31.15 -8.59 -1.81
N GLY A 116 -32.12 -7.68 -1.96
CA GLY A 116 -33.05 -7.25 -0.93
C GLY A 116 -32.40 -6.35 0.12
N ASP A 117 -31.62 -5.38 -0.34
CA ASP A 117 -30.91 -4.35 0.45
C ASP A 117 -30.04 -4.92 1.57
N SER A 118 -29.48 -6.10 1.34
CA SER A 118 -28.67 -6.82 2.31
C SER A 118 -27.28 -7.10 1.72
N PRO A 119 -26.23 -6.41 2.19
CA PRO A 119 -24.84 -6.65 1.77
C PRO A 119 -24.43 -8.12 1.95
N TYR A 120 -24.93 -8.77 3.01
CA TYR A 120 -24.75 -10.21 3.23
C TYR A 120 -25.40 -11.07 2.14
N ARG A 121 -26.66 -10.79 1.77
CA ARG A 121 -27.33 -11.53 0.69
C ARG A 121 -26.65 -11.27 -0.65
N LEU A 122 -26.18 -10.05 -0.89
CA LEU A 122 -25.41 -9.71 -2.08
C LEU A 122 -24.13 -10.56 -2.14
N ARG A 123 -23.34 -10.57 -1.07
CA ARG A 123 -22.15 -11.42 -0.95
C ARG A 123 -22.46 -12.89 -1.18
N ARG A 124 -23.52 -13.42 -0.57
CA ARG A 124 -23.93 -14.82 -0.73
C ARG A 124 -24.35 -15.15 -2.17
N ARG A 125 -25.03 -14.23 -2.84
CA ARG A 125 -25.43 -14.38 -4.25
C ARG A 125 -24.22 -14.29 -5.20
N CYS A 126 -23.24 -13.45 -4.89
CA CYS A 126 -21.94 -13.43 -5.56
C CYS A 126 -21.17 -14.75 -5.35
N LEU A 127 -21.08 -15.25 -4.10
CA LEU A 127 -20.39 -16.51 -3.75
C LEU A 127 -21.00 -17.74 -4.43
N SER A 128 -22.32 -17.86 -4.35
CA SER A 128 -23.05 -19.03 -4.83
C SER A 128 -23.17 -19.10 -6.34
N LYS A 129 -22.76 -18.03 -7.06
CA LYS A 129 -23.01 -17.85 -8.50
C LYS A 129 -24.49 -17.97 -8.89
N GLN A 130 -25.40 -17.96 -7.91
CA GLN A 130 -26.84 -18.14 -8.14
C GLN A 130 -27.47 -16.94 -8.86
N MET A 131 -26.87 -15.75 -8.73
CA MET A 131 -27.25 -14.60 -9.54
C MET A 131 -26.48 -14.50 -10.86
N PHE A 132 -25.34 -15.17 -11.01
CA PHE A 132 -24.35 -14.86 -12.04
C PHE A 132 -23.86 -16.14 -12.70
N GLY A 133 -24.66 -16.67 -13.64
CA GLY A 133 -24.11 -17.58 -14.63
C GLY A 133 -22.91 -16.91 -15.29
N PHE A 134 -21.84 -17.68 -15.55
CA PHE A 134 -20.50 -17.14 -15.82
C PHE A 134 -20.41 -16.07 -16.92
N ASP A 135 -21.40 -15.93 -17.81
CA ASP A 135 -21.48 -14.89 -18.85
C ASP A 135 -22.93 -14.42 -19.16
N SER A 136 -23.88 -14.55 -18.23
CA SER A 136 -25.27 -14.14 -18.49
C SER A 136 -25.54 -12.69 -18.07
N THR A 137 -26.11 -11.91 -18.99
CA THR A 137 -26.74 -10.61 -18.70
C THR A 137 -27.99 -10.82 -17.84
N LEU A 138 -28.15 -10.02 -16.77
CA LEU A 138 -29.32 -10.07 -15.91
C LEU A 138 -30.39 -9.11 -16.41
N THR A 139 -31.61 -9.61 -16.60
CA THR A 139 -32.76 -8.80 -17.01
C THR A 139 -33.70 -8.63 -15.84
N HIS A 140 -33.95 -7.38 -15.46
CA HIS A 140 -34.79 -7.05 -14.32
C HIS A 140 -35.75 -5.89 -14.66
N PRO A 141 -37.04 -5.97 -14.27
CA PRO A 141 -37.96 -4.85 -14.46
C PRO A 141 -37.46 -3.60 -13.74
N LYS A 142 -37.46 -2.43 -14.39
CA LYS A 142 -37.01 -1.17 -13.78
C LYS A 142 -37.77 -0.83 -12.50
N SER A 143 -39.01 -1.32 -12.37
CA SER A 143 -39.90 -1.10 -11.22
C SER A 143 -39.45 -1.76 -9.91
N ILE A 144 -38.49 -2.69 -9.94
CA ILE A 144 -38.00 -3.32 -8.70
C ILE A 144 -37.02 -2.44 -7.94
N PHE A 145 -36.42 -1.45 -8.60
CA PHE A 145 -35.46 -0.54 -7.99
C PHE A 145 -36.21 0.64 -7.35
N PRO A 146 -36.03 0.90 -6.05
CA PRO A 146 -36.70 2.02 -5.38
C PRO A 146 -36.09 3.39 -5.71
N PHE A 147 -35.09 3.43 -6.58
CA PHE A 147 -34.32 4.60 -7.01
C PHE A 147 -34.09 4.58 -8.52
N GLU A 148 -33.60 5.70 -9.06
CA GLU A 148 -33.17 5.78 -10.46
C GLU A 148 -31.92 4.91 -10.67
N VAL A 149 -31.98 4.04 -11.67
CA VAL A 149 -30.94 3.05 -11.94
C VAL A 149 -29.78 3.69 -12.70
N ASP A 150 -28.59 3.70 -12.11
CA ASP A 150 -27.37 4.32 -12.64
C ASP A 150 -26.51 3.36 -13.48
N CYS A 151 -26.88 2.07 -13.47
CA CYS A 151 -26.07 0.95 -13.88
C CYS A 151 -26.82 -0.01 -14.85
N GLY A 152 -26.10 -0.70 -15.74
CA GLY A 152 -26.71 -1.51 -16.79
C GLY A 152 -27.21 -0.70 -17.99
N ARG A 153 -27.91 -1.38 -18.91
CA ARG A 153 -28.51 -0.78 -20.12
C ARG A 153 -30.02 -1.01 -20.12
N PRO A 154 -30.85 0.02 -20.30
CA PRO A 154 -32.27 -0.19 -20.47
C PRO A 154 -32.55 -0.97 -21.76
N THR A 155 -33.61 -1.77 -21.76
CA THR A 155 -34.17 -2.38 -22.98
C THR A 155 -34.74 -1.32 -23.93
N ASP A 156 -35.00 -1.70 -25.18
CA ASP A 156 -35.51 -0.77 -26.21
C ASP A 156 -36.83 -0.08 -25.82
N ASP A 157 -37.66 -0.73 -25.01
CA ASP A 157 -38.91 -0.19 -24.48
C ASP A 157 -38.75 0.53 -23.13
N GLY A 158 -37.55 0.49 -22.54
CA GLY A 158 -37.21 1.09 -21.25
C GLY A 158 -37.88 0.43 -20.03
N SER A 159 -38.54 -0.71 -20.20
CA SER A 159 -39.29 -1.38 -19.12
C SER A 159 -38.39 -2.23 -18.22
N GLU A 160 -37.26 -2.70 -18.75
CA GLU A 160 -36.29 -3.55 -18.06
C GLU A 160 -34.87 -2.95 -18.13
N ILE A 161 -34.03 -3.37 -17.20
CA ILE A 161 -32.60 -3.07 -17.15
C ILE A 161 -31.83 -4.37 -17.37
N LEU A 162 -30.87 -4.32 -18.28
CA LEU A 162 -29.91 -5.35 -18.61
C LEU A 162 -28.59 -5.06 -17.89
N ILE A 163 -28.25 -5.83 -16.85
CA ILE A 163 -27.00 -5.68 -16.09
C ILE A 163 -26.01 -6.74 -16.57
N GLY A 164 -24.94 -6.30 -17.24
CA GLY A 164 -23.90 -7.17 -17.78
C GLY A 164 -22.88 -7.60 -16.73
N LYS A 165 -21.99 -8.53 -17.10
CA LYS A 165 -20.89 -8.99 -16.23
C LYS A 165 -19.88 -7.87 -15.95
N GLU A 166 -19.71 -6.97 -16.89
CA GLU A 166 -18.94 -5.73 -16.75
C GLU A 166 -19.49 -4.81 -15.66
N ASP A 167 -20.79 -4.90 -15.38
CA ASP A 167 -21.49 -4.05 -14.41
C ASP A 167 -21.49 -4.69 -13.01
N TYR A 168 -21.93 -5.96 -12.89
CA TYR A 168 -21.99 -6.64 -11.60
C TYR A 168 -20.66 -7.26 -11.14
N GLY A 169 -19.74 -7.55 -12.07
CA GLY A 169 -18.46 -8.21 -11.81
C GLY A 169 -17.61 -7.44 -10.79
N PRO A 170 -17.34 -6.14 -11.00
CA PRO A 170 -16.60 -5.31 -10.05
C PRO A 170 -17.25 -5.27 -8.66
N VAL A 171 -18.59 -5.19 -8.59
CA VAL A 171 -19.33 -5.19 -7.31
C VAL A 171 -19.16 -6.52 -6.59
N CYS A 172 -19.37 -7.64 -7.29
CA CYS A 172 -19.19 -8.95 -6.69
C CYS A 172 -17.75 -9.20 -6.30
N GLU A 173 -16.76 -8.82 -7.12
CA GLU A 173 -15.35 -8.92 -6.75
C GLU A 173 -15.07 -8.11 -5.47
N CYS A 174 -15.50 -6.86 -5.39
CA CYS A 174 -15.29 -6.02 -4.21
C CYS A 174 -15.95 -6.59 -2.95
N VAL A 175 -17.21 -7.02 -3.05
CA VAL A 175 -17.99 -7.59 -1.93
C VAL A 175 -17.44 -8.94 -1.46
N LEU A 176 -16.85 -9.72 -2.38
CA LEU A 176 -16.18 -10.99 -2.08
C LEU A 176 -14.77 -10.77 -1.51
N GLY A 177 -14.05 -9.73 -1.95
CA GLY A 177 -12.67 -9.43 -1.59
C GLY A 177 -12.39 -9.22 -0.11
N ALA A 178 -13.42 -9.04 0.72
CA ALA A 178 -13.28 -8.97 2.17
C ALA A 178 -12.91 -10.29 2.89
N ASP A 179 -12.82 -11.42 2.19
CA ASP A 179 -12.21 -12.65 2.74
C ASP A 179 -10.70 -12.78 2.48
N GLY A 180 -10.01 -11.73 2.00
CA GLY A 180 -8.54 -11.71 1.89
C GLY A 180 -7.93 -12.69 0.86
N SER A 181 -8.73 -13.61 0.31
CA SER A 181 -8.25 -14.72 -0.51
C SER A 181 -8.51 -14.56 -2.01
N SER A 182 -9.49 -13.75 -2.42
CA SER A 182 -9.97 -13.76 -3.81
C SER A 182 -9.79 -12.45 -4.60
N VAL A 183 -9.57 -11.30 -3.95
CA VAL A 183 -9.17 -10.05 -4.63
C VAL A 183 -7.70 -9.72 -4.33
N ARG A 184 -6.84 -10.68 -4.64
CA ARG A 184 -5.45 -10.36 -4.94
C ARG A 184 -5.41 -9.98 -6.42
N ARG A 185 -5.78 -8.75 -6.78
CA ARG A 185 -5.54 -8.22 -8.14
C ARG A 185 -4.04 -7.92 -8.26
N TRP A 186 -3.32 -8.96 -8.67
CA TRP A 186 -1.87 -8.97 -8.81
C TRP A 186 -1.39 -7.92 -9.81
N PRO A 187 -0.30 -7.19 -9.53
CA PRO A 187 0.16 -6.08 -10.36
C PRO A 187 0.54 -6.49 -11.80
N ALA A 188 0.83 -7.76 -12.06
CA ALA A 188 1.07 -8.28 -13.41
C ALA A 188 0.02 -9.33 -13.80
N SER A 189 -0.72 -9.09 -14.89
CA SER A 189 -1.61 -10.10 -15.46
C SER A 189 -0.80 -11.28 -16.01
N ARG A 190 -1.40 -12.48 -16.09
CA ARG A 190 -0.78 -13.67 -16.73
C ARG A 190 -0.31 -13.40 -18.16
N ALA A 191 -0.85 -12.38 -18.82
CA ALA A 191 -0.45 -11.93 -20.15
C ALA A 191 0.83 -11.08 -20.14
N VAL A 192 1.05 -10.26 -19.10
CA VAL A 192 2.30 -9.49 -18.92
C VAL A 192 3.46 -10.42 -18.56
N LEU A 193 3.24 -11.35 -17.62
CA LEU A 193 4.24 -12.36 -17.24
C LEU A 193 4.48 -13.38 -18.37
N GLY A 194 3.47 -13.63 -19.21
CA GLY A 194 3.57 -14.51 -20.37
C GLY A 194 4.28 -13.93 -21.60
N ARG A 195 4.60 -12.62 -21.62
CA ARG A 195 5.40 -11.98 -22.69
C ARG A 195 6.90 -11.94 -22.36
N GLN A 196 7.29 -12.31 -21.13
CA GLN A 196 8.69 -12.39 -20.68
C GLN A 196 9.29 -13.76 -20.99
N ASP A 197 9.22 -14.22 -22.24
CA ASP A 197 9.95 -15.41 -22.68
C ASP A 197 11.46 -15.09 -22.65
N GLY A 198 12.07 -15.31 -21.49
CA GLY A 198 13.44 -14.93 -21.16
C GLY A 198 13.49 -13.99 -19.95
N PHE A 199 12.97 -14.43 -18.80
CA PHE A 199 13.07 -13.69 -17.53
C PHE A 199 14.53 -13.25 -17.32
N GLU A 200 14.76 -11.94 -17.26
CA GLU A 200 16.02 -11.43 -16.73
C GLU A 200 16.18 -11.95 -15.29
N PRO A 201 17.42 -12.15 -14.82
CA PRO A 201 17.62 -12.63 -13.48
C PRO A 201 16.94 -11.71 -12.46
N LEU A 202 16.06 -12.28 -11.66
CA LEU A 202 15.38 -11.61 -10.57
C LEU A 202 16.32 -11.55 -9.37
N PHE A 203 16.74 -10.34 -9.00
CA PHE A 203 17.59 -10.15 -7.84
C PHE A 203 16.75 -10.03 -6.58
N MET A 204 17.18 -10.72 -5.53
CA MET A 204 16.49 -10.78 -4.24
C MET A 204 17.50 -10.52 -3.14
N ASP A 205 17.24 -9.57 -2.26
CA ASP A 205 18.17 -9.33 -1.16
C ASP A 205 18.05 -10.44 -0.12
N ALA A 206 19.17 -10.86 0.44
CA ALA A 206 19.24 -11.91 1.44
C ALA A 206 20.01 -11.45 2.67
N PHE A 207 19.46 -11.74 3.85
CA PHE A 207 20.04 -11.40 5.15
C PHE A 207 20.30 -12.68 5.92
N ILE A 208 21.57 -12.96 6.24
CA ILE A 208 21.96 -14.20 6.91
C ILE A 208 22.23 -13.90 8.39
N HIS A 209 21.48 -14.54 9.26
CA HIS A 209 21.60 -14.44 10.72
C HIS A 209 22.14 -15.76 11.26
N ILE A 210 23.29 -15.75 11.94
CA ILE A 210 23.95 -16.92 12.53
C ILE A 210 23.76 -16.83 14.04
N ILE A 211 22.92 -17.70 14.59
CA ILE A 211 22.52 -17.68 15.99
C ILE A 211 23.32 -18.75 16.72
N VAL A 212 24.20 -18.31 17.64
CA VAL A 212 25.12 -19.18 18.39
C VAL A 212 24.79 -19.19 19.87
N LYS A 213 25.03 -20.33 20.52
CA LYS A 213 24.67 -20.54 21.93
C LYS A 213 25.58 -19.78 22.91
N SER A 214 26.88 -19.66 22.62
CA SER A 214 27.84 -18.98 23.50
C SER A 214 28.83 -18.15 22.70
N SER A 215 29.48 -17.21 23.40
CA SER A 215 30.59 -16.42 22.85
C SER A 215 31.74 -17.29 22.34
N ASP A 216 31.91 -18.50 22.86
CA ASP A 216 32.96 -19.42 22.43
C ASP A 216 32.78 -19.89 20.98
N HIS A 217 31.57 -19.73 20.42
CA HIS A 217 31.25 -20.03 19.02
C HIS A 217 31.28 -18.78 18.13
N VAL A 218 31.60 -17.60 18.69
CA VAL A 218 31.68 -16.35 17.92
C VAL A 218 32.84 -16.39 16.92
N TYR A 219 33.84 -17.27 17.05
CA TYR A 219 34.84 -17.45 15.99
C TYR A 219 34.21 -17.80 14.63
N LEU A 220 33.00 -18.36 14.61
CA LEU A 220 32.22 -18.58 13.40
C LEU A 220 31.85 -17.26 12.70
N SER A 221 31.69 -16.16 13.43
CA SER A 221 31.48 -14.81 12.86
C SER A 221 32.69 -14.31 12.07
N ASN A 222 33.88 -14.85 12.32
CA ASN A 222 35.09 -14.52 11.56
C ASN A 222 35.16 -15.30 10.24
N MET A 223 34.15 -16.11 9.91
CA MET A 223 34.06 -16.88 8.67
C MET A 223 32.76 -16.56 7.90
N PRO A 224 32.42 -15.29 7.62
CA PRO A 224 31.20 -14.94 6.88
C PRO A 224 31.18 -15.61 5.49
N GLU A 225 32.35 -15.73 4.84
CA GLU A 225 32.51 -16.40 3.55
C GLU A 225 32.09 -17.87 3.57
N PHE A 226 32.24 -18.57 4.71
CA PHE A 226 31.84 -19.96 4.84
C PHE A 226 30.31 -20.08 4.78
N PHE A 227 29.61 -19.25 5.55
CA PHE A 227 28.15 -19.24 5.57
C PHE A 227 27.54 -18.69 4.29
N GLU A 228 28.16 -17.65 3.71
CA GLU A 228 27.74 -17.12 2.43
C GLU A 228 27.90 -18.15 1.31
N ARG A 229 29.02 -18.90 1.31
CA ARG A 229 29.22 -20.00 0.35
C ARG A 229 28.20 -21.11 0.54
N GLY A 230 27.93 -21.50 1.79
CA GLY A 230 26.89 -22.47 2.10
C GLY A 230 25.52 -22.03 1.58
N PHE A 231 25.11 -20.81 1.89
CA PHE A 231 23.87 -20.21 1.39
C PHE A 231 23.85 -20.11 -0.14
N ARG A 232 24.96 -19.71 -0.78
CA ARG A 232 25.07 -19.65 -2.24
C ARG A 232 24.86 -21.03 -2.87
N GLN A 233 25.42 -22.10 -2.30
CA GLN A 233 25.21 -23.47 -2.77
C GLN A 233 23.75 -23.88 -2.61
N THR A 234 23.16 -23.61 -1.45
CA THR A 234 21.74 -23.84 -1.21
C THR A 234 20.85 -23.11 -2.23
N SER A 235 21.20 -21.88 -2.58
CA SER A 235 20.43 -21.05 -3.52
C SER A 235 20.63 -21.41 -4.99
N ASP A 236 21.43 -22.42 -5.33
CA ASP A 236 21.69 -22.77 -6.73
C ASP A 236 20.40 -23.19 -7.47
N GLU A 237 19.44 -23.78 -6.76
CA GLU A 237 18.09 -24.06 -7.32
C GLU A 237 17.34 -22.77 -7.68
N LEU A 238 17.44 -21.72 -6.86
CA LEU A 238 16.88 -20.40 -7.21
C LEU A 238 17.58 -19.82 -8.43
N LYS A 239 18.91 -19.90 -8.50
CA LYS A 239 19.67 -19.36 -9.63
C LYS A 239 19.32 -20.04 -10.94
N ARG A 240 19.05 -21.35 -10.93
CA ARG A 240 18.58 -22.09 -12.11
C ARG A 240 17.25 -21.58 -12.62
N LEU A 241 16.40 -21.10 -11.72
CA LEU A 241 15.11 -20.46 -12.03
C LEU A 241 15.25 -18.99 -12.40
N GLY A 242 16.48 -18.48 -12.53
CA GLY A 242 16.74 -17.06 -12.78
C GLY A 242 16.49 -16.17 -11.56
N ILE A 243 16.47 -16.70 -10.35
CA ILE A 243 16.36 -15.92 -9.10
C ILE A 243 17.74 -15.87 -8.43
N ILE A 244 18.35 -14.70 -8.32
CA ILE A 244 19.69 -14.51 -7.79
C ILE A 244 19.62 -13.80 -6.43
N PRO A 245 19.81 -14.52 -5.31
CA PRO A 245 19.96 -13.89 -4.01
C PRO A 245 21.25 -13.06 -3.92
N ILE A 246 21.14 -11.81 -3.47
CA ILE A 246 22.25 -10.92 -3.16
C ILE A 246 22.36 -10.82 -1.64
N VAL A 247 23.41 -11.43 -1.07
CA VAL A 247 23.64 -11.36 0.38
C VAL A 247 24.04 -9.94 0.76
N LYS A 248 23.20 -9.27 1.56
CA LYS A 248 23.43 -7.90 2.03
C LYS A 248 24.16 -7.86 3.36
N SER A 249 23.87 -8.82 4.25
CA SER A 249 24.51 -8.90 5.54
C SER A 249 24.65 -10.35 6.00
N VAL A 250 25.72 -10.59 6.75
CA VAL A 250 25.93 -11.82 7.53
C VAL A 250 26.20 -11.39 8.95
N GLN A 251 25.31 -11.72 9.88
CA GLN A 251 25.38 -11.30 11.28
C GLN A 251 25.51 -12.52 12.18
N ALA A 252 26.38 -12.45 13.19
CA ALA A 252 26.47 -13.47 14.22
C ALA A 252 25.89 -12.94 15.54
N ILE A 253 25.00 -13.70 16.14
CA ILE A 253 24.18 -13.29 17.28
C ILE A 253 24.32 -14.33 18.38
N VAL A 254 24.77 -13.89 19.55
CA VAL A 254 24.90 -14.75 20.72
C VAL A 254 23.62 -14.68 21.53
N GLN A 255 22.74 -15.68 21.34
CA GLN A 255 21.50 -15.78 22.09
C GLN A 255 21.22 -17.28 22.38
N PRO A 256 21.48 -17.76 23.61
CA PRO A 256 21.41 -19.18 23.94
C PRO A 256 20.04 -19.83 23.71
N GLU A 257 18.96 -19.13 24.02
CA GLU A 257 17.59 -19.63 23.87
C GLU A 257 17.23 -19.78 22.39
N TRP A 258 17.51 -18.77 21.57
CA TRP A 258 17.28 -18.80 20.12
C TRP A 258 18.15 -19.84 19.43
N ALA A 259 19.42 -19.99 19.84
CA ALA A 259 20.31 -21.02 19.29
C ALA A 259 19.81 -22.45 19.55
N LEU A 260 19.06 -22.65 20.65
CA LEU A 260 18.37 -23.90 20.96
C LEU A 260 17.01 -24.03 20.25
N GLY A 261 16.65 -23.05 19.42
CA GLY A 261 15.39 -22.95 18.70
C GLY A 261 14.21 -22.53 19.56
N ARG A 262 14.43 -22.02 20.78
CA ARG A 262 13.37 -21.49 21.63
C ARG A 262 13.05 -20.06 21.23
N ASP A 263 11.79 -19.66 21.36
CA ASP A 263 11.32 -18.31 21.01
C ASP A 263 11.68 -17.90 19.55
N ASN A 264 11.46 -18.81 18.59
CA ASN A 264 11.69 -18.51 17.18
C ASN A 264 10.83 -17.34 16.66
N ALA A 265 9.67 -17.09 17.29
CA ALA A 265 8.82 -15.95 16.97
C ALA A 265 9.53 -14.63 17.32
N GLY A 266 9.94 -14.45 18.59
CA GLY A 266 10.65 -13.26 19.04
C GLY A 266 12.02 -13.09 18.36
N MET A 267 12.72 -14.19 18.06
CA MET A 267 13.95 -14.17 17.26
C MET A 267 13.72 -13.56 15.88
N ARG A 268 12.77 -14.09 15.10
CA ARG A 268 12.50 -13.61 13.73
C ARG A 268 12.02 -12.16 13.77
N GLU A 269 11.08 -11.84 14.64
CA GLU A 269 10.59 -10.47 14.84
C GLU A 269 11.73 -9.48 15.13
N SER A 270 12.68 -9.88 15.98
CA SER A 270 13.80 -9.01 16.40
C SER A 270 14.88 -8.84 15.33
N LEU A 271 15.07 -9.83 14.47
CA LEU A 271 16.21 -9.92 13.55
C LEU A 271 15.83 -9.68 12.09
N HIS A 272 14.55 -9.74 11.75
CA HIS A 272 14.06 -9.59 10.38
C HIS A 272 14.49 -8.24 9.78
N GLN A 273 15.16 -8.31 8.63
CA GLN A 273 15.67 -7.18 7.85
C GLN A 273 15.02 -7.18 6.47
N GLY A 274 14.89 -6.01 5.84
CA GLY A 274 14.26 -5.93 4.52
C GLY A 274 12.73 -6.09 4.55
N ASP A 275 12.07 -6.20 3.40
CA ASP A 275 10.62 -6.39 3.33
C ASP A 275 10.23 -7.83 2.98
N ASN A 276 8.96 -8.07 2.62
CA ASN A 276 8.45 -9.39 2.29
C ASN A 276 9.02 -9.98 0.98
N ARG A 277 9.80 -9.22 0.21
CA ARG A 277 10.58 -9.69 -0.94
C ARG A 277 11.92 -10.27 -0.52
N ASP A 278 12.44 -9.82 0.62
CA ASP A 278 13.79 -10.11 1.04
C ASP A 278 13.85 -11.40 1.86
N LEU A 279 14.86 -12.22 1.57
CA LEU A 279 15.00 -13.52 2.20
C LEU A 279 15.82 -13.39 3.50
N ASN A 280 15.14 -13.52 4.63
CA ASN A 280 15.82 -13.65 5.93
C ASN A 280 16.14 -15.12 6.20
N PHE A 281 17.41 -15.41 6.47
CA PHE A 281 17.92 -16.76 6.64
C PHE A 281 18.55 -16.92 8.03
N TYR A 282 17.89 -17.64 8.94
CA TYR A 282 18.28 -17.84 10.33
C TYR A 282 18.95 -19.21 10.52
N LEU A 283 20.24 -19.21 10.77
CA LEU A 283 21.07 -20.40 11.00
C LEU A 283 21.26 -20.64 12.50
N LEU A 284 20.61 -21.66 13.06
CA LEU A 284 20.81 -22.02 14.47
C LEU A 284 22.00 -22.98 14.59
N VAL A 285 23.09 -22.49 15.17
CA VAL A 285 24.29 -23.29 15.40
C VAL A 285 24.26 -23.84 16.81
N SER A 286 23.69 -25.04 16.95
CA SER A 286 23.71 -25.81 18.19
C SER A 286 24.02 -27.28 17.89
N SER A 287 24.90 -27.88 18.70
CA SER A 287 25.22 -29.31 18.62
C SER A 287 24.08 -30.21 19.12
N ASN A 288 23.17 -29.67 19.94
CA ASN A 288 21.99 -30.35 20.47
C ASN A 288 20.81 -29.38 20.46
N LEU A 289 19.85 -29.56 19.54
CA LEU A 289 18.54 -28.94 19.68
C LEU A 289 17.82 -29.57 20.89
N ASP A 290 16.96 -28.80 21.57
CA ASP A 290 16.18 -29.33 22.71
C ASP A 290 15.29 -30.50 22.23
N ASP A 291 15.41 -31.69 22.84
CA ASP A 291 14.59 -32.86 22.45
C ASP A 291 13.08 -32.60 22.60
N ARG A 292 12.70 -31.54 23.33
CA ARG A 292 11.31 -31.08 23.47
C ARG A 292 10.84 -30.36 22.21
N ARG A 293 10.38 -31.15 21.25
CA ARG A 293 9.82 -30.74 19.93
C ARG A 293 8.80 -29.60 19.96
N GLU A 294 8.10 -29.40 21.07
CA GLU A 294 7.13 -28.31 21.22
C GLU A 294 7.78 -26.94 21.33
N MET A 295 9.02 -26.87 21.86
CA MET A 295 9.73 -25.61 22.09
C MET A 295 10.41 -25.06 20.84
N ILE A 296 10.60 -25.89 19.80
CA ILE A 296 11.35 -25.52 18.58
C ILE A 296 10.42 -25.22 17.39
N ARG A 297 9.11 -25.08 17.62
CA ARG A 297 8.18 -24.69 16.55
C ARG A 297 8.57 -23.32 16.00
N PRO A 298 8.50 -23.11 14.68
CA PRO A 298 7.91 -23.97 13.64
C PRO A 298 8.87 -24.99 12.98
N LEU A 299 10.10 -25.16 13.47
CA LEU A 299 11.09 -26.06 12.87
C LEU A 299 10.60 -27.52 12.86
N ASN A 300 10.69 -28.17 11.71
CA ASN A 300 10.38 -29.59 11.61
C ASN A 300 11.60 -30.43 12.00
N ALA A 301 11.51 -31.19 13.09
CA ALA A 301 12.59 -32.02 13.60
C ALA A 301 13.14 -33.06 12.60
N SER A 302 12.38 -33.46 11.57
CA SER A 302 12.88 -34.38 10.54
C SER A 302 13.61 -33.68 9.40
N ARG A 303 13.35 -32.39 9.17
CA ARG A 303 13.90 -31.62 8.04
C ARG A 303 14.95 -30.60 8.47
N ASN A 304 15.03 -30.28 9.77
CA ASN A 304 15.97 -29.31 10.34
C ASN A 304 15.89 -27.92 9.68
N THR A 305 14.81 -27.66 8.96
CA THR A 305 14.59 -26.47 8.16
C THR A 305 13.11 -26.14 8.19
N TYR A 306 12.82 -24.86 8.27
CA TYR A 306 11.50 -24.30 8.16
C TYR A 306 11.59 -23.01 7.36
N CYS A 307 10.68 -22.79 6.44
CA CYS A 307 10.43 -21.44 5.94
C CYS A 307 8.97 -21.08 6.14
N SER A 308 8.73 -19.82 6.48
CA SER A 308 7.39 -19.27 6.50
C SER A 308 6.76 -19.40 5.11
N PRO A 309 5.45 -19.72 5.02
CA PRO A 309 4.73 -19.52 3.77
C PRO A 309 4.64 -18.01 3.46
N PRO A 310 4.16 -17.59 2.29
CA PRO A 310 3.96 -16.19 2.03
C PRO A 310 2.92 -15.58 2.96
N PHE A 311 3.11 -14.31 3.29
CA PHE A 311 2.19 -13.54 4.13
C PHE A 311 0.76 -13.57 3.54
N GLU A 312 -0.25 -13.61 4.42
CA GLU A 312 -1.68 -13.72 4.09
C GLU A 312 -2.09 -14.97 3.30
N SER A 313 -1.18 -15.91 3.00
CA SER A 313 -1.61 -17.19 2.41
C SER A 313 -2.50 -17.96 3.38
N THR A 314 -3.36 -18.83 2.87
CA THR A 314 -4.16 -19.76 3.70
C THR A 314 -3.26 -20.55 4.68
N ALA A 315 -2.05 -20.88 4.24
CA ALA A 315 -0.99 -21.53 5.01
C ALA A 315 -0.42 -20.67 6.14
N TRP A 316 -0.41 -19.36 5.95
CA TRP A 316 -0.02 -18.37 6.96
C TRP A 316 -1.13 -18.19 7.99
N GLU A 317 -2.37 -17.97 7.54
CA GLU A 317 -3.54 -17.75 8.41
C GLU A 317 -3.87 -18.94 9.31
N THR A 318 -3.66 -20.16 8.81
CA THR A 318 -3.88 -21.39 9.58
C THR A 318 -2.81 -21.61 10.65
N LYS A 319 -1.70 -20.87 10.62
CA LYS A 319 -0.69 -20.91 11.65
C LYS A 319 -0.94 -19.85 12.71
N THR A 320 -0.58 -20.16 13.95
CA THR A 320 -0.54 -19.19 15.05
C THR A 320 0.55 -18.11 14.88
N GLU A 321 1.12 -17.94 13.68
CA GLU A 321 2.11 -16.91 13.35
C GLU A 321 1.33 -15.61 13.11
N ARG A 322 1.37 -14.70 14.09
CA ARG A 322 0.48 -13.53 14.15
C ARG A 322 0.97 -12.31 13.37
N GLU A 323 2.26 -12.24 13.00
CA GLU A 323 2.89 -10.98 12.57
C GLU A 323 3.88 -11.15 11.39
N THR A 324 3.89 -10.18 10.45
CA THR A 324 4.68 -10.18 9.19
C THR A 324 6.19 -10.29 9.36
N ASP A 325 6.70 -9.82 10.48
CA ASP A 325 8.12 -9.81 10.83
C ASP A 325 8.64 -11.20 11.22
N GLN A 326 7.77 -12.22 11.20
CA GLN A 326 8.16 -13.61 11.34
C GLN A 326 8.54 -14.27 10.00
N ASP A 327 8.66 -13.50 8.91
CA ASP A 327 9.03 -14.06 7.61
C ASP A 327 10.52 -14.44 7.51
N GLY A 328 10.78 -15.56 6.82
CA GLY A 328 12.09 -16.08 6.48
C GLY A 328 12.22 -17.60 6.66
N CYS A 329 13.44 -18.09 6.52
CA CYS A 329 13.82 -19.48 6.65
C CYS A 329 14.71 -19.70 7.87
N ILE A 330 14.33 -20.62 8.76
CA ILE A 330 15.14 -21.12 9.87
C ILE A 330 15.77 -22.45 9.43
N SER A 331 17.07 -22.64 9.62
CA SER A 331 17.76 -23.89 9.36
C SER A 331 18.78 -24.19 10.44
N THR A 332 18.96 -25.48 10.75
CA THR A 332 19.92 -25.96 11.74
C THR A 332 20.92 -26.85 11.03
N PRO A 333 22.06 -26.30 10.56
CA PRO A 333 23.02 -27.08 9.81
C PRO A 333 23.63 -28.16 10.72
N PHE A 334 23.40 -29.44 10.38
CA PHE A 334 24.15 -30.52 11.02
C PHE A 334 25.60 -30.44 10.53
N ILE A 335 26.52 -30.39 11.49
CA ILE A 335 27.95 -30.12 11.31
C ILE A 335 28.66 -31.09 10.33
N ASN A 336 28.01 -32.17 9.87
CA ASN A 336 28.67 -33.27 9.17
C ASN A 336 28.30 -33.51 7.69
N ASN A 337 27.45 -32.70 7.05
CA ASN A 337 27.48 -32.51 5.60
C ASN A 337 26.54 -31.38 5.22
N THR A 338 27.00 -30.56 4.26
CA THR A 338 26.40 -29.36 3.66
C THR A 338 24.95 -29.07 4.04
N ALA A 339 24.73 -27.86 4.55
CA ALA A 339 23.42 -27.28 4.81
C ALA A 339 22.61 -27.13 3.51
N GLU A 340 22.16 -28.24 2.94
CA GLU A 340 21.11 -28.25 1.95
C GLU A 340 19.83 -27.89 2.69
N VAL A 341 19.49 -26.61 2.66
CA VAL A 341 18.13 -26.17 2.96
C VAL A 341 17.24 -26.98 2.05
N ASP A 342 16.35 -27.75 2.66
CA ASP A 342 15.39 -28.56 1.95
C ASP A 342 14.71 -27.67 0.90
N GLY A 343 14.96 -27.92 -0.38
CA GLY A 343 14.41 -27.10 -1.46
C GLY A 343 12.88 -27.02 -1.35
N ALA A 344 12.23 -28.00 -0.74
CA ALA A 344 10.79 -27.95 -0.46
C ALA A 344 10.40 -26.89 0.60
N ALA A 345 11.28 -26.57 1.55
CA ALA A 345 11.07 -25.44 2.46
C ALA A 345 11.15 -24.12 1.70
N LEU A 346 12.05 -24.01 0.72
CA LEU A 346 12.16 -22.84 -0.13
C LEU A 346 10.97 -22.71 -1.09
N SER A 347 10.47 -23.82 -1.67
CA SER A 347 9.22 -23.87 -2.44
C SER A 347 8.05 -23.30 -1.63
N ARG A 348 8.00 -23.62 -0.33
CA ARG A 348 7.00 -23.06 0.59
C ARG A 348 7.17 -21.56 0.77
N TRP A 349 8.41 -21.07 0.95
CA TRP A 349 8.66 -19.64 1.05
C TRP A 349 8.26 -18.88 -0.22
N LEU A 350 8.52 -19.45 -1.39
CA LEU A 350 8.13 -18.91 -2.70
C LEU A 350 6.61 -18.92 -2.96
N GLY A 351 5.83 -19.60 -2.11
CA GLY A 351 4.39 -19.74 -2.27
C GLY A 351 3.93 -20.81 -3.25
N LEU A 352 4.84 -21.70 -3.69
CA LEU A 352 4.53 -22.77 -4.65
C LEU A 352 3.67 -23.88 -4.02
N CYS A 353 3.60 -23.91 -2.70
CA CYS A 353 2.82 -24.88 -1.96
C CYS A 353 2.31 -24.29 -0.63
N GLU A 354 1.05 -24.56 -0.31
CA GLU A 354 0.39 -24.05 0.90
C GLU A 354 0.41 -25.07 2.06
N GLY A 355 0.58 -26.37 1.77
CA GLY A 355 0.49 -27.45 2.76
C GLY A 355 1.77 -27.70 3.58
N VAL A 356 1.62 -28.38 4.73
CA VAL A 356 2.74 -28.87 5.57
C VAL A 356 3.54 -30.01 4.90
N GLY A 357 3.15 -30.44 3.71
CA GLY A 357 3.74 -31.54 2.94
C GLY A 357 4.30 -31.11 1.59
N CYS A 358 4.95 -29.95 1.51
CA CYS A 358 5.67 -29.58 0.30
C CYS A 358 6.75 -30.65 0.02
N LYS A 359 6.63 -31.34 -1.11
CA LYS A 359 7.53 -32.44 -1.53
C LYS A 359 8.35 -32.06 -2.75
N GLU A 360 7.89 -31.09 -3.53
CA GLU A 360 8.49 -30.74 -4.80
C GLU A 360 9.52 -29.62 -4.62
N LEU A 361 10.65 -29.78 -5.29
CA LEU A 361 11.70 -28.77 -5.36
C LEU A 361 11.25 -27.62 -6.28
N PRO A 362 11.77 -26.39 -6.11
CA PRO A 362 11.40 -25.26 -6.95
C PRO A 362 11.62 -25.55 -8.45
N SER A 363 12.67 -26.29 -8.80
CA SER A 363 12.98 -26.72 -10.17
C SER A 363 12.03 -27.73 -10.79
N GLN A 364 11.09 -28.29 -10.01
CA GLN A 364 10.04 -29.17 -10.52
C GLN A 364 8.80 -28.40 -10.97
N TYR A 365 8.70 -27.11 -10.62
CA TYR A 365 7.68 -26.21 -11.12
C TYR A 365 8.17 -25.55 -12.41
N PRO A 366 7.28 -25.27 -13.39
CA PRO A 366 7.64 -24.44 -14.53
C PRO A 366 8.16 -23.07 -14.06
N ASP A 367 9.24 -22.56 -14.64
CA ASP A 367 9.84 -21.25 -14.28
C ASP A 367 8.77 -20.15 -14.17
N LYS A 368 7.86 -20.10 -15.14
CA LYS A 368 6.74 -19.15 -15.15
C LYS A 368 5.87 -19.24 -13.88
N GLU A 369 5.59 -20.44 -13.38
CA GLU A 369 4.80 -20.62 -12.17
C GLU A 369 5.58 -20.15 -10.93
N VAL A 370 6.89 -20.37 -10.90
CA VAL A 370 7.78 -19.86 -9.86
C VAL A 370 7.75 -18.33 -9.82
N HIS A 371 7.98 -17.69 -10.97
CA HIS A 371 7.97 -16.24 -11.11
C HIS A 371 6.59 -15.65 -10.83
N ASP A 372 5.52 -16.27 -11.32
CA ASP A 372 4.14 -15.91 -10.99
C ASP A 372 3.92 -15.95 -9.47
N SER A 373 4.29 -17.05 -8.81
CA SER A 373 4.07 -17.22 -7.36
C SER A 373 4.86 -16.20 -6.56
N LEU A 374 6.10 -15.92 -6.95
CA LEU A 374 6.95 -14.93 -6.30
C LEU A 374 6.40 -13.51 -6.50
N ALA A 375 6.05 -13.15 -7.75
CA ALA A 375 5.45 -11.85 -8.08
C ALA A 375 4.17 -11.59 -7.30
N LYS A 376 3.35 -12.64 -7.15
CA LYS A 376 2.14 -12.63 -6.35
C LYS A 376 2.48 -12.45 -4.88
N SER A 377 3.17 -13.42 -4.32
CA SER A 377 3.20 -13.61 -2.88
C SER A 377 4.26 -12.78 -2.15
N ARG A 378 5.26 -12.28 -2.88
CA ARG A 378 6.42 -11.57 -2.33
C ARG A 378 6.59 -10.15 -2.86
N PHE A 379 6.28 -9.88 -4.14
CA PHE A 379 6.48 -8.54 -4.75
C PHE A 379 5.34 -7.55 -4.56
N VAL A 380 4.26 -7.93 -3.88
CA VAL A 380 3.25 -6.96 -3.43
C VAL A 380 3.69 -6.48 -2.03
N PRO A 381 4.18 -5.24 -1.87
CA PRO A 381 4.64 -4.75 -0.58
C PRO A 381 3.44 -4.69 0.36
N THR A 382 3.51 -5.41 1.48
CA THR A 382 2.52 -5.24 2.56
C THR A 382 3.02 -4.13 3.50
N PRO A 383 2.23 -3.08 3.76
CA PRO A 383 2.62 -2.03 4.68
C PRO A 383 2.91 -2.62 6.08
N ARG A 384 4.15 -2.48 6.56
CA ARG A 384 4.56 -2.89 7.94
C ARG A 384 3.70 -2.27 9.05
N ASP A 385 2.97 -1.19 8.75
CA ASP A 385 2.10 -0.49 9.68
C ASP A 385 0.72 -1.16 9.87
N LEU A 386 0.31 -2.09 8.99
CA LEU A 386 -0.97 -2.81 9.09
C LEU A 386 -0.94 -4.01 10.06
N THR A 387 0.25 -4.40 10.54
CA THR A 387 0.44 -5.66 11.27
C THR A 387 0.87 -5.50 12.72
N ARG A 388 1.14 -4.27 13.18
CA ARG A 388 1.44 -4.00 14.61
C ARG A 388 0.18 -3.64 15.39
N THR A 389 -0.37 -4.60 16.12
CA THR A 389 -1.48 -4.37 17.08
C THR A 389 -1.19 -3.29 18.12
N THR A 390 0.08 -2.99 18.43
CA THR A 390 0.47 -1.94 19.37
C THR A 390 0.76 -0.57 18.74
N SER A 391 0.88 -0.46 17.41
CA SER A 391 1.06 0.83 16.72
C SER A 391 -0.28 1.51 16.41
N HIS A 392 -1.36 0.75 16.25
CA HIS A 392 -2.69 1.29 15.95
C HIS A 392 -3.20 2.26 17.02
N LEU A 393 -2.95 2.03 18.31
CA LEU A 393 -3.45 2.89 19.40
C LEU A 393 -2.70 4.22 19.58
N LYS A 394 -1.51 4.41 18.98
CA LYS A 394 -0.79 5.70 19.05
C LYS A 394 -0.64 6.40 17.70
N ALA A 395 -0.69 5.64 16.60
CA ALA A 395 -0.72 6.22 15.28
C ALA A 395 -2.11 6.73 14.92
N HIS A 396 -3.19 6.09 15.38
CA HIS A 396 -4.55 6.56 15.08
C HIS A 396 -4.87 7.89 15.77
N ASP A 397 -4.41 8.08 17.02
CA ASP A 397 -4.57 9.33 17.78
C ASP A 397 -3.69 10.49 17.26
N LYS A 398 -2.63 10.19 16.47
CA LYS A 398 -1.79 11.21 15.81
C LYS A 398 -2.06 11.37 14.31
N LYS A 399 -2.78 10.44 13.69
CA LYS A 399 -3.12 10.46 12.25
C LYS A 399 -4.43 11.16 11.95
N GLN A 400 -5.20 11.62 12.95
CA GLN A 400 -6.50 12.23 12.67
C GLN A 400 -6.49 13.73 12.36
N ASP A 401 -5.40 14.47 12.59
CA ASP A 401 -5.46 15.92 12.32
C ASP A 401 -4.05 16.53 12.15
N VAL A 402 -3.37 16.25 11.03
CA VAL A 402 -2.02 16.83 10.72
C VAL A 402 -2.06 18.37 10.75
N CYS A 403 -3.22 18.95 10.44
CA CYS A 403 -3.42 20.38 10.49
C CYS A 403 -3.56 20.93 11.91
N HIS A 404 -3.86 20.09 12.91
CA HIS A 404 -4.06 20.49 14.31
C HIS A 404 -2.85 21.16 14.95
N ASP A 405 -1.65 20.71 14.57
CA ASP A 405 -0.39 21.26 15.07
C ASP A 405 0.02 22.55 14.33
N MET A 406 -0.70 22.96 13.27
CA MET A 406 -0.40 24.21 12.58
C MET A 406 -0.80 25.42 13.42
N PRO A 407 0.04 26.47 13.48
CA PRO A 407 -0.38 27.76 14.03
C PRO A 407 -1.68 28.21 13.37
N CYS A 408 -2.61 28.73 14.17
CA CYS A 408 -3.94 29.21 13.76
C CYS A 408 -5.00 28.16 13.45
N TYR A 409 -4.68 26.88 13.35
CA TYR A 409 -5.69 25.87 12.99
C TYR A 409 -6.80 25.81 14.04
N ARG A 410 -6.41 25.71 15.32
CA ARG A 410 -7.35 25.64 16.43
C ARG A 410 -8.19 26.92 16.54
N GLU A 411 -7.56 28.08 16.34
CA GLU A 411 -8.22 29.39 16.34
C GLU A 411 -9.26 29.48 15.21
N LEU A 412 -8.91 29.09 13.98
CA LEU A 412 -9.81 29.11 12.83
C LEU A 412 -10.96 28.10 12.97
N LYS A 413 -10.66 26.88 13.43
CA LYS A 413 -11.66 25.83 13.70
C LYS A 413 -12.65 26.26 14.79
N TRP A 414 -12.19 27.02 15.79
CA TRP A 414 -13.03 27.59 16.85
C TRP A 414 -13.91 28.73 16.36
N LEU A 415 -13.40 29.61 15.48
CA LEU A 415 -14.14 30.77 14.97
C LEU A 415 -15.12 30.43 13.84
N LEU A 416 -14.93 29.28 13.21
CA LEU A 416 -15.80 28.77 12.15
C LEU A 416 -16.61 27.53 12.61
N PRO A 417 -17.33 27.55 13.76
CA PRO A 417 -18.12 26.41 14.19
C PRO A 417 -19.47 26.41 13.44
N GLY A 418 -19.78 25.33 12.73
CA GLY A 418 -21.06 25.22 12.01
C GLY A 418 -21.00 24.27 10.80
N PRO A 419 -22.10 24.15 10.04
CA PRO A 419 -22.21 23.25 8.88
C PRO A 419 -21.18 23.55 7.78
N THR A 420 -20.66 24.77 7.73
CA THR A 420 -19.47 25.11 6.95
C THR A 420 -18.23 24.68 7.73
N ASN A 421 -17.81 23.43 7.53
CA ASN A 421 -16.51 22.94 8.00
C ASN A 421 -15.40 23.91 7.55
N LEU A 422 -14.32 24.04 8.33
CA LEU A 422 -13.12 24.82 7.97
C LEU A 422 -12.69 24.55 6.51
N ASP A 423 -12.84 23.30 6.07
CA ASP A 423 -12.58 22.85 4.71
C ASP A 423 -13.47 23.53 3.67
N GLU A 424 -14.77 23.65 3.92
CA GLU A 424 -15.70 24.37 3.04
C GLU A 424 -15.41 25.86 2.98
N HIS A 425 -15.10 26.47 4.14
CA HIS A 425 -14.71 27.87 4.20
C HIS A 425 -13.45 28.14 3.36
N CYS A 426 -12.45 27.27 3.50
CA CYS A 426 -11.21 27.36 2.75
C CYS A 426 -11.41 27.09 1.24
N ARG A 427 -12.29 26.16 0.84
CA ARG A 427 -12.67 25.93 -0.56
C ARG A 427 -13.37 27.16 -1.16
N PHE A 428 -14.35 27.71 -0.45
CA PHE A 428 -15.07 28.91 -0.88
C PHE A 428 -14.14 30.11 -1.04
N TYR A 429 -13.25 30.33 -0.06
CA TYR A 429 -12.29 31.43 -0.11
C TYR A 429 -11.33 31.28 -1.29
N ARG A 430 -10.84 30.07 -1.58
CA ARG A 430 -9.98 29.80 -2.74
C ARG A 430 -10.66 30.14 -4.08
N GLN A 431 -11.98 29.95 -4.16
CA GLN A 431 -12.75 30.22 -5.37
C GLN A 431 -13.13 31.70 -5.53
N THR A 432 -13.23 32.45 -4.43
CA THR A 432 -13.79 33.82 -4.42
C THR A 432 -12.76 34.90 -4.14
N ALA A 433 -11.58 34.55 -3.62
CA ALA A 433 -10.52 35.52 -3.35
C ALA A 433 -9.96 36.10 -4.66
N SER A 434 -10.06 37.42 -4.81
CA SER A 434 -9.43 38.15 -5.93
C SER A 434 -7.92 38.26 -5.71
N PRO A 435 -7.07 38.00 -6.72
CA PRO A 435 -5.60 38.04 -6.60
C PRO A 435 -5.03 39.38 -6.12
N THR A 436 -5.79 40.46 -6.19
CA THR A 436 -5.34 41.82 -5.87
C THR A 436 -5.28 42.13 -4.38
N ASN A 437 -5.86 41.28 -3.51
CA ASN A 437 -5.93 41.50 -2.06
C ASN A 437 -5.04 40.54 -1.23
N LEU A 438 -3.96 40.02 -1.81
CA LEU A 438 -3.09 39.03 -1.14
C LEU A 438 -2.18 39.60 -0.04
N ASN A 439 -2.06 40.92 0.08
CA ASN A 439 -1.11 41.56 1.01
C ASN A 439 -1.76 42.08 2.31
N GLY A 440 -3.07 41.89 2.50
CA GLY A 440 -3.78 42.32 3.70
C GLY A 440 -3.96 41.20 4.73
N ASP A 441 -3.95 41.56 6.01
CA ASP A 441 -4.40 40.65 7.08
C ASP A 441 -5.91 40.40 6.95
N ILE A 442 -6.35 39.19 7.32
CA ILE A 442 -7.75 38.78 7.29
C ILE A 442 -8.38 39.06 8.65
N PRO A 443 -9.36 39.96 8.75
CA PRO A 443 -9.98 40.29 10.03
C PRO A 443 -11.15 39.35 10.36
N PHE A 444 -11.08 38.72 11.53
CA PHE A 444 -12.20 38.05 12.18
C PHE A 444 -12.75 38.97 13.28
N ARG A 445 -13.86 39.65 12.97
CA ARG A 445 -14.51 40.58 13.90
C ARG A 445 -15.19 39.84 15.05
N ASN A 446 -15.16 40.42 16.25
CA ASN A 446 -15.75 39.83 17.46
C ASN A 446 -15.20 38.44 17.82
N ALA A 447 -13.96 38.14 17.40
CA ALA A 447 -13.31 36.88 17.72
C ALA A 447 -12.98 36.80 19.21
N SER A 448 -13.51 35.78 19.89
CA SER A 448 -13.19 35.47 21.28
C SER A 448 -12.77 34.01 21.42
N PHE A 449 -11.65 33.77 22.09
CA PHE A 449 -11.07 32.44 22.26
C PHE A 449 -11.07 32.04 23.74
N PRO A 450 -11.53 30.82 24.09
CA PRO A 450 -11.45 30.29 25.46
C PRO A 450 -10.05 29.74 25.79
N PHE A 451 -9.09 29.92 24.90
CA PHE A 451 -7.72 29.42 25.00
C PHE A 451 -6.72 30.48 24.54
N PHE A 452 -5.45 30.32 24.93
CA PHE A 452 -4.37 31.18 24.47
C PHE A 452 -4.16 31.01 22.97
N ILE A 453 -4.32 32.08 22.21
CA ILE A 453 -4.08 32.07 20.77
C ILE A 453 -2.60 31.79 20.47
N THR A 454 -2.36 30.99 19.43
CA THR A 454 -1.01 30.59 19.02
C THR A 454 -0.46 31.42 17.86
N CYS A 455 -1.30 32.27 17.23
CA CYS A 455 -0.93 33.07 16.07
C CYS A 455 -1.86 34.28 15.87
N GLY A 456 -1.56 35.08 14.84
CA GLY A 456 -2.29 36.30 14.54
C GLY A 456 -2.12 37.38 15.61
N THR A 457 -2.78 38.51 15.44
CA THR A 457 -2.77 39.62 16.40
C THR A 457 -4.18 39.99 16.80
N VAL A 458 -4.41 40.17 18.10
CA VAL A 458 -5.71 40.62 18.63
C VAL A 458 -5.70 42.13 18.72
N SER A 459 -6.57 42.76 17.96
CA SER A 459 -6.97 44.16 18.11
C SER A 459 -8.21 44.23 19.02
N SER A 460 -8.60 45.43 19.46
CA SER A 460 -9.71 45.65 20.40
C SER A 460 -11.03 44.98 19.96
N ASP A 461 -11.26 44.88 18.65
CA ASP A 461 -12.55 44.46 18.08
C ASP A 461 -12.41 43.28 17.09
N SER A 462 -11.18 42.83 16.81
CA SER A 462 -10.92 41.84 15.77
C SER A 462 -9.63 41.06 16.00
N TRP A 463 -9.64 39.80 15.62
CA TRP A 463 -8.42 39.02 15.45
C TRP A 463 -7.96 39.10 13.99
N LEU A 464 -6.73 39.52 13.77
CA LEU A 464 -6.09 39.66 12.46
C LEU A 464 -5.13 38.48 12.26
N ILE A 465 -5.40 37.66 11.25
CA ILE A 465 -4.48 36.59 10.81
C ILE A 465 -3.82 37.03 9.51
N THR A 466 -2.51 36.81 9.37
CA THR A 466 -1.86 37.15 8.10
C THR A 466 -2.36 36.23 6.99
N MET A 467 -2.45 36.73 5.75
CA MET A 467 -2.87 35.92 4.60
C MET A 467 -2.02 34.65 4.44
N LYS A 468 -0.72 34.74 4.77
CA LYS A 468 0.22 33.60 4.72
C LYS A 468 -0.18 32.51 5.71
N GLU A 469 -0.47 32.86 6.96
CA GLU A 469 -0.88 31.90 8.00
C GLU A 469 -2.25 31.29 7.67
N TYR A 470 -3.21 32.11 7.22
CA TYR A 470 -4.52 31.65 6.80
C TYR A 470 -4.45 30.68 5.62
N LEU A 471 -3.69 31.01 4.57
CA LEU A 471 -3.52 30.13 3.41
C LEU A 471 -2.78 28.84 3.79
N HIS A 472 -1.87 28.88 4.76
CA HIS A 472 -1.18 27.68 5.24
C HIS A 472 -2.16 26.68 5.88
N VAL A 473 -3.01 27.17 6.78
CA VAL A 473 -4.07 26.38 7.40
C VAL A 473 -5.08 25.91 6.35
N CYS A 474 -5.53 26.78 5.46
CA CYS A 474 -6.52 26.44 4.45
C CYS A 474 -6.01 25.47 3.38
N HIS A 475 -4.74 25.56 3.00
CA HIS A 475 -4.13 24.56 2.13
C HIS A 475 -4.07 23.21 2.83
N CYS A 476 -3.69 23.16 4.11
CA CYS A 476 -3.71 21.92 4.88
C CYS A 476 -5.13 21.35 4.96
N ALA A 477 -6.10 22.13 5.43
CA ALA A 477 -7.51 21.75 5.59
C ALA A 477 -8.11 21.19 4.27
N VAL A 478 -7.98 21.93 3.16
CA VAL A 478 -8.51 21.52 1.85
C VAL A 478 -7.77 20.33 1.24
N GLU A 479 -6.45 20.21 1.44
CA GLU A 479 -5.68 19.07 0.93
C GLU A 479 -5.87 17.80 1.78
N TYR A 480 -6.24 17.93 3.05
CA TYR A 480 -6.41 16.83 4.00
C TYR A 480 -7.81 16.22 3.98
N ASP A 481 -8.82 17.01 3.62
CA ASP A 481 -10.22 16.58 3.43
C ASP A 481 -10.49 16.01 2.02
N ALA A 482 -9.49 16.04 1.13
CA ALA A 482 -9.42 15.04 0.05
C ALA A 482 -9.11 13.68 0.71
N PRO A 483 -9.76 12.57 0.31
CA PRO A 483 -9.51 11.26 0.93
C PRO A 483 -8.00 11.08 1.07
N PRO A 484 -7.49 10.67 2.26
CA PRO A 484 -6.07 10.60 2.55
C PRO A 484 -5.36 10.03 1.33
N ARG A 485 -4.25 10.61 0.89
CA ARG A 485 -3.61 10.19 -0.37
C ARG A 485 -3.31 8.67 -0.44
N GLN A 486 -3.32 7.97 0.71
CA GLN A 486 -3.37 6.51 0.88
C GLN A 486 -4.66 5.84 0.39
N VAL A 487 -5.83 6.41 0.67
CA VAL A 487 -7.13 5.97 0.15
C VAL A 487 -7.11 6.00 -1.37
N ARG A 488 -6.53 7.04 -2.00
CA ARG A 488 -6.33 7.05 -3.47
C ARG A 488 -5.45 5.92 -3.99
N THR A 489 -4.43 5.51 -3.23
CA THR A 489 -3.61 4.35 -3.60
C THR A 489 -4.44 3.06 -3.53
N ILE A 490 -5.29 2.92 -2.52
CA ILE A 490 -6.25 1.81 -2.40
C ILE A 490 -7.31 1.87 -3.52
N ASP A 491 -7.82 3.06 -3.87
CA ASP A 491 -8.80 3.28 -4.94
C ASP A 491 -8.23 2.97 -6.34
N VAL A 492 -6.94 3.28 -6.56
CA VAL A 492 -6.21 2.88 -7.77
C VAL A 492 -5.99 1.37 -7.84
N PHE A 493 -5.86 0.67 -6.70
CA PHE A 493 -5.82 -0.81 -6.68
C PHE A 493 -7.21 -1.46 -6.78
N ALA A 494 -8.26 -0.76 -6.34
CA ALA A 494 -9.64 -1.23 -6.40
C ALA A 494 -10.29 -1.04 -7.79
N ASP A 495 -9.59 -0.43 -8.76
CA ASP A 495 -10.13 0.06 -10.05
C ASP A 495 -11.39 0.94 -9.88
N ALA A 496 -11.60 1.53 -8.69
CA ALA A 496 -12.76 2.38 -8.40
C ALA A 496 -12.66 3.73 -9.13
N ASP A 497 -11.45 4.11 -9.56
CA ASP A 497 -11.18 5.43 -10.14
C ASP A 497 -10.35 5.37 -11.44
N ASP A 498 -10.80 4.55 -12.39
CA ASP A 498 -10.41 4.63 -13.80
C ASP A 498 -10.88 5.92 -14.50
N LYS A 499 -11.34 6.93 -13.76
CA LYS A 499 -11.84 8.20 -14.30
C LYS A 499 -10.95 9.39 -13.98
N LEU A 500 -10.10 9.31 -12.95
CA LEU A 500 -9.25 10.44 -12.56
C LEU A 500 -7.77 10.22 -12.95
N PRO A 501 -7.13 11.24 -13.55
CA PRO A 501 -5.74 11.12 -13.92
C PRO A 501 -4.81 11.11 -12.69
N ILE A 502 -3.78 10.27 -12.72
CA ILE A 502 -2.68 10.32 -11.76
C ILE A 502 -1.86 11.57 -12.07
N VAL A 503 -1.86 12.54 -11.15
CA VAL A 503 -1.14 13.81 -11.33
C VAL A 503 0.24 13.73 -10.69
N ILE A 504 1.28 13.94 -11.48
CA ILE A 504 2.68 13.99 -11.05
C ILE A 504 3.18 15.43 -11.17
N ASP A 505 3.67 15.99 -10.07
CA ASP A 505 4.30 17.31 -10.09
C ASP A 505 5.72 17.19 -10.67
N VAL A 506 6.11 18.15 -11.50
CA VAL A 506 7.40 18.13 -12.23
C VAL A 506 8.21 19.38 -12.00
N PHE A 507 9.51 19.20 -11.75
CA PHE A 507 10.50 20.25 -11.57
C PHE A 507 11.57 20.10 -12.66
N ILE A 508 11.80 21.16 -13.44
CA ILE A 508 12.80 21.17 -14.51
C ILE A 508 13.98 22.05 -14.10
N HIS A 509 15.15 21.44 -14.02
CA HIS A 509 16.42 22.11 -13.76
C HIS A 509 17.20 22.22 -15.06
N ALA A 510 17.41 23.42 -15.57
CA ALA A 510 18.27 23.67 -16.72
C ALA A 510 19.69 23.98 -16.21
N ILE A 511 20.67 23.18 -16.60
CA ILE A 511 22.06 23.32 -16.13
C ILE A 511 22.94 23.76 -17.29
N SER A 512 23.53 24.94 -17.15
CA SER A 512 24.33 25.60 -18.19
C SER A 512 25.74 25.88 -17.72
N ALA A 513 26.72 25.79 -18.61
CA ALA A 513 28.11 26.05 -18.26
C ALA A 513 28.42 27.54 -18.03
N SER A 514 27.60 28.43 -18.58
CA SER A 514 27.73 29.88 -18.42
C SER A 514 26.36 30.55 -18.58
N ARG A 515 26.25 31.84 -18.25
CA ARG A 515 24.99 32.59 -18.43
C ARG A 515 24.54 32.72 -19.89
N ASP A 516 25.48 32.59 -20.82
CA ASP A 516 25.24 32.68 -22.27
C ASP A 516 25.38 31.32 -22.96
N GLY A 517 25.45 30.24 -22.16
CA GLY A 517 25.58 28.88 -22.64
C GLY A 517 24.36 28.43 -23.44
N PRO A 518 24.50 27.39 -24.28
CA PRO A 518 23.39 26.85 -25.06
C PRO A 518 22.13 26.52 -24.24
N MET A 519 22.27 25.95 -23.03
CA MET A 519 21.13 25.62 -22.17
C MET A 519 20.54 26.86 -21.51
N ALA A 520 21.36 27.84 -21.10
CA ALA A 520 20.85 29.13 -20.59
C ALA A 520 20.03 29.86 -21.66
N ARG A 521 20.48 29.86 -22.93
CA ARG A 521 19.70 30.43 -24.05
C ARG A 521 18.37 29.70 -24.25
N LYS A 522 18.38 28.36 -24.21
CA LYS A 522 17.18 27.53 -24.28
C LYS A 522 16.23 27.80 -23.11
N PHE A 523 16.75 28.00 -21.91
CA PHE A 523 15.97 28.37 -20.72
C PHE A 523 15.37 29.78 -20.82
N HIS A 524 16.15 30.76 -21.27
CA HIS A 524 15.66 32.13 -21.46
C HIS A 524 14.54 32.19 -22.51
N ASN A 525 14.61 31.31 -23.51
CA ASN A 525 13.49 30.97 -24.36
C ASN A 525 12.54 29.98 -23.66
N LYS A 526 11.96 30.36 -22.52
CA LYS A 526 11.17 29.47 -21.63
C LYS A 526 10.19 28.54 -22.35
N ALA A 527 9.58 29.04 -23.43
CA ALA A 527 8.65 28.26 -24.25
C ALA A 527 9.27 26.97 -24.82
N GLU A 528 10.58 26.92 -25.06
CA GLU A 528 11.27 25.80 -25.70
C GLU A 528 11.35 24.58 -24.78
N LEU A 529 11.91 24.71 -23.57
CA LEU A 529 11.98 23.62 -22.59
C LEU A 529 10.59 23.13 -22.17
N GLU A 530 9.67 24.05 -21.89
CA GLU A 530 8.30 23.68 -21.54
C GLU A 530 7.58 22.96 -22.68
N THR A 531 7.77 23.39 -23.93
CA THR A 531 7.16 22.76 -25.10
C THR A 531 7.72 21.36 -25.32
N GLU A 532 9.04 21.18 -25.19
CA GLU A 532 9.67 19.87 -25.29
C GLU A 532 9.13 18.91 -24.24
N PHE A 533 9.06 19.35 -22.98
CA PHE A 533 8.50 18.56 -21.90
C PHE A 533 7.02 18.23 -22.12
N ARG A 534 6.18 19.21 -22.53
CA ARG A 534 4.76 18.97 -22.84
C ARG A 534 4.57 17.91 -23.93
N ARG A 535 5.46 17.87 -24.94
CA ARG A 535 5.44 16.82 -25.97
C ARG A 535 5.74 15.44 -25.38
N ALA A 536 6.74 15.33 -24.49
CA ALA A 536 7.03 14.08 -23.80
C ALA A 536 5.87 13.63 -22.90
N ALA A 537 5.30 14.55 -22.12
CA ALA A 537 4.16 14.28 -21.24
C ALA A 537 2.90 13.84 -22.01
N ALA A 538 2.70 14.34 -23.24
CA ALA A 538 1.52 14.01 -24.04
C ALA A 538 1.40 12.51 -24.38
N PHE A 539 2.51 11.76 -24.46
CA PHE A 539 2.48 10.31 -24.70
C PHE A 539 1.76 9.53 -23.60
N TYR A 540 1.72 10.08 -22.38
CA TYR A 540 1.12 9.46 -21.21
C TYR A 540 -0.37 9.78 -21.03
N LYS A 541 -0.93 10.67 -21.85
CA LYS A 541 -2.35 11.03 -21.81
C LYS A 541 -3.29 9.81 -21.94
N PRO A 542 -3.05 8.82 -22.83
CA PRO A 542 -3.87 7.60 -22.90
C PRO A 542 -3.82 6.77 -21.61
N ALA A 543 -2.72 6.85 -20.87
CA ALA A 543 -2.57 6.18 -19.58
C ALA A 543 -3.22 6.95 -18.42
N MET A 544 -3.86 8.09 -18.70
CA MET A 544 -4.39 9.03 -17.70
C MET A 544 -3.34 9.40 -16.65
N ILE A 545 -2.09 9.57 -17.08
CA ILE A 545 -1.04 10.12 -16.24
C ILE A 545 -0.82 11.55 -16.71
N ALA A 546 -1.09 12.50 -15.82
CA ALA A 546 -0.97 13.92 -16.08
C ALA A 546 0.26 14.47 -15.36
N PHE A 547 1.13 15.16 -16.10
CA PHE A 547 2.27 15.83 -15.51
C PHE A 547 1.98 17.32 -15.34
N ARG A 548 2.14 17.85 -14.13
CA ARG A 548 1.93 19.25 -13.79
C ARG A 548 3.26 19.91 -13.50
N LEU A 549 3.72 20.73 -14.44
CA LEU A 549 4.96 21.49 -14.28
C LEU A 549 4.83 22.53 -13.16
N LYS A 550 5.69 22.43 -12.15
CA LYS A 550 5.72 23.31 -10.97
C LYS A 550 6.74 24.43 -11.10
N SER A 551 7.93 24.12 -11.59
CA SER A 551 8.98 25.12 -11.83
C SER A 551 9.89 24.72 -12.98
N VAL A 552 10.52 25.75 -13.54
CA VAL A 552 11.69 25.65 -14.41
C VAL A 552 12.73 26.63 -13.88
N ASP A 553 13.91 26.15 -13.51
CA ASP A 553 15.01 26.98 -13.00
C ASP A 553 16.30 26.81 -13.82
N LEU A 554 17.20 27.77 -13.69
CA LEU A 554 18.50 27.79 -14.37
C LEU A 554 19.61 27.79 -13.32
N THR A 555 20.50 26.81 -13.42
CA THR A 555 21.73 26.72 -12.64
C THR A 555 22.93 26.88 -13.56
N VAL A 556 23.81 27.83 -13.23
CA VAL A 556 25.06 28.04 -13.98
C VAL A 556 26.20 27.34 -13.26
N ASN A 557 26.58 26.16 -13.76
CA ASN A 557 27.69 25.36 -13.25
C ASN A 557 28.31 24.54 -14.39
N ALA A 558 29.53 24.89 -14.79
CA ALA A 558 30.24 24.25 -15.90
C ALA A 558 30.57 22.77 -15.65
N ILE A 559 30.83 22.38 -14.40
CA ILE A 559 31.14 20.99 -14.05
C ILE A 559 29.89 20.15 -14.30
N TRP A 560 28.78 20.53 -13.67
CA TRP A 560 27.49 19.84 -13.80
C TRP A 560 26.94 19.85 -15.23
N ALA A 561 27.03 20.99 -15.94
CA ALA A 561 26.55 21.12 -17.31
C ALA A 561 27.23 20.13 -18.28
N SER A 562 28.48 19.75 -17.99
CA SER A 562 29.26 18.77 -18.76
C SER A 562 28.98 17.31 -18.39
N GLY A 563 28.10 17.07 -17.42
CA GLY A 563 27.77 15.76 -16.89
C GLY A 563 28.59 15.34 -15.66
N ASN A 564 29.70 16.02 -15.34
CA ASN A 564 30.51 15.66 -14.18
C ASN A 564 29.80 15.98 -12.86
N ASP A 565 30.03 15.17 -11.82
CA ASP A 565 29.41 15.34 -10.49
C ASP A 565 27.87 15.37 -10.55
N SER A 566 27.30 14.45 -11.33
CA SER A 566 25.84 14.33 -11.49
C SER A 566 25.14 13.96 -10.17
N ASP A 567 25.82 13.27 -9.25
CA ASP A 567 25.30 12.93 -7.93
C ASP A 567 25.16 14.17 -7.05
N GLY A 568 26.23 14.97 -6.90
CA GLY A 568 26.20 16.21 -6.13
C GLY A 568 25.26 17.26 -6.73
N MET A 569 25.15 17.30 -8.07
CA MET A 569 24.18 18.14 -8.78
C MET A 569 22.74 17.76 -8.41
N ARG A 570 22.36 16.49 -8.57
CA ARG A 570 20.99 16.04 -8.30
C ARG A 570 20.62 16.28 -6.84
N GLN A 571 21.53 15.98 -5.94
CA GLN A 571 21.36 16.24 -4.51
C GLN A 571 21.12 17.72 -4.21
N SER A 572 21.88 18.61 -4.85
CA SER A 572 21.76 20.05 -4.60
C SER A 572 20.50 20.68 -5.20
N LEU A 573 19.99 20.13 -6.30
CA LEU A 573 18.90 20.73 -7.07
C LEU A 573 17.54 20.05 -6.85
N TYR A 574 17.52 18.88 -6.20
CA TYR A 574 16.29 18.12 -5.97
C TYR A 574 15.16 18.98 -5.37
N ALA A 575 13.98 18.90 -5.97
CA ALA A 575 12.80 19.62 -5.54
C ALA A 575 11.57 18.69 -5.45
N GLY A 576 10.64 19.05 -4.57
CA GLY A 576 9.45 18.25 -4.32
C GLY A 576 9.69 17.10 -3.33
N GLY A 577 8.81 16.10 -3.37
CA GLY A 577 8.89 14.87 -2.58
C GLY A 577 9.09 13.63 -3.44
N THR A 578 9.08 12.46 -2.81
CA THR A 578 9.39 11.14 -3.42
C THR A 578 8.50 10.72 -4.60
N ARG A 579 7.42 11.45 -4.85
CA ARG A 579 6.45 11.21 -5.93
C ARG A 579 6.56 12.20 -7.08
N ASP A 580 7.39 13.23 -6.91
CA ASP A 580 7.53 14.32 -7.85
C ASP A 580 8.73 14.03 -8.76
N LEU A 581 8.59 14.37 -10.03
CA LEU A 581 9.60 14.09 -11.05
C LEU A 581 10.54 15.28 -11.20
N ASN A 582 11.82 15.06 -10.97
CA ASN A 582 12.88 16.04 -11.25
C ASN A 582 13.52 15.72 -12.61
N LEU A 583 13.64 16.71 -13.48
CA LEU A 583 14.28 16.60 -14.80
C LEU A 583 15.48 17.54 -14.86
N TYR A 584 16.67 16.98 -15.07
CA TYR A 584 17.93 17.72 -15.11
C TYR A 584 18.43 17.81 -16.55
N TYR A 585 18.22 18.96 -17.18
CA TYR A 585 18.64 19.23 -18.56
C TYR A 585 20.09 19.72 -18.60
N LEU A 586 20.97 18.94 -19.22
CA LEU A 586 22.41 19.20 -19.30
C LEU A 586 22.81 19.77 -20.67
N GLU A 587 23.90 20.54 -20.74
CA GLU A 587 24.51 20.96 -22.01
C GLU A 587 25.28 19.85 -22.70
N ALA A 588 25.64 18.80 -21.96
CA ALA A 588 26.32 17.64 -22.50
C ALA A 588 25.54 17.04 -23.70
N PRO A 589 26.24 16.63 -24.78
CA PRO A 589 25.62 16.04 -25.96
C PRO A 589 25.04 14.64 -25.68
N ASP A 590 25.58 13.95 -24.68
CA ASP A 590 25.23 12.61 -24.19
C ASP A 590 25.51 12.54 -22.67
N LEU A 591 25.31 11.36 -22.07
CA LEU A 591 25.49 11.14 -20.62
C LEU A 591 26.72 10.29 -20.27
N GLU A 592 27.70 10.13 -21.16
CA GLU A 592 28.89 9.28 -20.89
C GLU A 592 29.64 9.69 -19.62
N ARG A 593 29.64 10.98 -19.29
CA ARG A 593 30.30 11.51 -18.08
C ARG A 593 29.40 11.62 -16.86
N ALA A 594 28.09 11.51 -17.08
CA ALA A 594 27.09 11.71 -16.05
C ALA A 594 26.64 10.43 -15.37
N VAL A 595 26.80 9.28 -16.05
CA VAL A 595 26.43 7.98 -15.51
C VAL A 595 27.50 6.97 -15.92
N ASP A 596 28.04 6.25 -14.94
CA ASP A 596 28.94 5.12 -15.16
C ASP A 596 28.19 3.97 -15.85
N THR A 597 28.05 4.06 -17.16
CA THR A 597 27.36 3.07 -18.00
C THR A 597 28.29 2.62 -19.12
N VAL A 598 28.18 1.33 -19.48
CA VAL A 598 29.01 0.70 -20.52
C VAL A 598 28.75 1.30 -21.91
N ASN A 599 27.60 1.96 -22.10
CA ASN A 599 27.21 2.62 -23.35
C ASN A 599 26.68 4.03 -23.08
N ALA A 600 26.99 4.97 -23.96
CA ALA A 600 26.43 6.32 -23.95
C ALA A 600 24.89 6.28 -23.94
N THR A 601 24.29 6.44 -22.75
CA THR A 601 22.85 6.55 -22.63
C THR A 601 22.42 7.96 -23.04
N LEU A 602 21.33 8.05 -23.80
CA LEU A 602 20.84 9.32 -24.34
C LEU A 602 19.83 10.02 -23.42
N VAL A 603 19.25 9.29 -22.46
CA VAL A 603 18.49 9.81 -21.32
C VAL A 603 18.66 8.76 -20.22
N PHE A 604 18.90 9.18 -19.00
CA PHE A 604 18.96 8.30 -17.83
C PHE A 604 17.84 8.71 -16.88
N CYS A 605 17.04 7.75 -16.44
CA CYS A 605 16.08 7.96 -15.37
C CYS A 605 16.39 6.96 -14.26
N SER A 606 16.39 7.42 -13.02
CA SER A 606 16.41 6.50 -11.88
C SER A 606 15.18 5.60 -11.99
N PHE A 607 15.33 4.31 -11.66
CA PHE A 607 14.17 3.54 -11.25
C PHE A 607 13.57 4.20 -10.01
N PRO A 608 12.27 4.02 -9.72
CA PRO A 608 11.73 4.43 -8.45
C PRO A 608 12.64 3.90 -7.37
N PHE A 609 13.27 4.86 -6.69
CA PHE A 609 13.62 4.69 -5.31
C PHE A 609 12.30 4.34 -4.65
N SER A 610 12.01 3.04 -4.54
CA SER A 610 11.06 2.61 -3.52
C SER A 610 11.56 3.33 -2.28
N SER A 611 10.68 4.08 -1.66
CA SER A 611 10.95 4.83 -0.43
C SER A 611 11.66 3.96 0.64
N TRP A 612 11.57 2.64 0.45
CA TRP A 612 12.32 1.55 1.07
C TRP A 612 13.84 1.47 0.77
N TRP A 613 14.28 1.59 -0.49
CA TRP A 613 15.71 1.51 -0.84
C TRP A 613 16.50 2.72 -0.31
N ALA A 614 15.95 3.93 -0.42
CA ALA A 614 16.53 5.15 0.19
C ALA A 614 16.62 5.02 1.72
N TYR A 615 15.68 4.28 2.32
CA TYR A 615 15.65 4.00 3.75
C TYR A 615 16.73 3.00 4.17
N LEU A 616 17.09 2.02 3.33
CA LEU A 616 18.07 0.97 3.65
C LEU A 616 19.52 1.30 3.25
N SER A 617 19.72 2.02 2.14
CA SER A 617 21.06 2.28 1.61
C SER A 617 21.80 3.43 2.29
N LEU A 618 21.12 4.19 3.17
CA LEU A 618 21.59 5.52 3.62
C LEU A 618 21.89 6.48 2.45
N SER A 619 21.54 6.14 1.21
CA SER A 619 21.63 7.03 0.07
C SER A 619 20.31 7.75 -0.08
N ASP A 620 20.36 9.05 0.10
CA ASP A 620 19.19 9.91 0.13
C ASP A 620 18.40 9.84 -1.20
N PRO A 621 17.07 10.10 -1.18
CA PRO A 621 16.23 10.23 -2.39
C PRO A 621 16.69 11.33 -3.36
N GLU A 622 17.72 12.06 -2.96
CA GLU A 622 18.43 13.16 -3.61
C GLU A 622 19.00 12.83 -5.01
N HIS A 623 18.98 11.57 -5.44
CA HIS A 623 19.37 11.17 -6.80
C HIS A 623 18.18 10.80 -7.71
N ASP A 624 16.93 10.92 -7.24
CA ASP A 624 15.76 10.55 -8.02
C ASP A 624 15.41 11.59 -9.11
N GLY A 625 15.01 11.09 -10.28
CA GLY A 625 14.65 11.89 -11.44
C GLY A 625 15.31 11.41 -12.74
N CYS A 626 15.33 12.27 -13.75
CA CYS A 626 15.95 11.96 -15.04
C CYS A 626 17.00 12.99 -15.45
N LEU A 627 18.15 12.51 -15.92
CA LEU A 627 19.17 13.29 -16.60
C LEU A 627 18.86 13.33 -18.10
N VAL A 628 18.80 14.52 -18.66
CA VAL A 628 18.38 14.78 -20.04
C VAL A 628 19.48 15.59 -20.76
N PRO A 629 20.28 14.97 -21.64
CA PRO A 629 21.30 15.71 -22.39
C PRO A 629 20.65 16.64 -23.42
N MET A 630 21.40 17.62 -23.92
CA MET A 630 20.87 18.69 -24.76
C MET A 630 20.22 18.19 -26.06
N ARG A 631 20.64 17.02 -26.54
CA ARG A 631 20.17 16.40 -27.79
C ARG A 631 19.06 15.36 -27.59
N ALA A 632 18.57 15.18 -26.37
CA ALA A 632 17.47 14.28 -26.12
C ALA A 632 16.22 14.73 -26.91
N THR A 633 15.46 13.76 -27.42
CA THR A 633 14.19 14.03 -28.10
C THR A 633 13.03 13.79 -27.13
N PRO A 634 11.87 14.46 -27.29
CA PRO A 634 10.71 14.23 -26.43
C PRO A 634 10.29 12.77 -26.33
N GLY A 635 10.32 12.04 -27.46
CA GLY A 635 9.97 10.61 -27.47
C GLY A 635 10.96 9.75 -26.69
N LEU A 636 12.24 10.13 -26.64
CA LEU A 636 13.27 9.41 -25.90
C LEU A 636 13.17 9.68 -24.40
N LEU A 637 12.92 10.93 -24.03
CA LEU A 637 12.58 11.30 -22.65
C LEU A 637 11.34 10.54 -22.19
N ALA A 638 10.28 10.53 -22.99
CA ALA A 638 9.06 9.79 -22.68
C ALA A 638 9.32 8.28 -22.53
N ALA A 639 10.15 7.68 -23.37
CA ALA A 639 10.51 6.27 -23.23
C ALA A 639 11.25 6.00 -21.91
N ALA A 640 12.22 6.85 -21.54
CA ALA A 640 13.01 6.71 -20.33
C ALA A 640 12.21 6.99 -19.03
N MET A 641 11.25 7.91 -19.06
CA MET A 641 10.38 8.20 -17.90
C MET A 641 9.60 6.97 -17.39
N GLN A 642 9.42 5.93 -18.23
CA GLN A 642 8.84 4.66 -17.81
C GLN A 642 9.70 3.96 -16.74
N TYR A 643 11.02 4.10 -16.80
CA TYR A 643 11.91 3.59 -15.75
C TYR A 643 11.65 4.28 -14.42
N TRP A 644 11.46 5.62 -14.42
CA TRP A 644 11.13 6.39 -13.21
C TRP A 644 9.77 6.02 -12.60
N ILE A 645 8.83 5.56 -13.43
CA ILE A 645 7.55 4.97 -13.00
C ILE A 645 7.77 3.59 -12.36
N GLY A 646 8.77 2.83 -12.80
CA GLY A 646 9.10 1.47 -12.32
C GLY A 646 8.95 0.39 -13.38
N VAL A 647 8.74 0.75 -14.65
CA VAL A 647 8.65 -0.21 -15.74
C VAL A 647 10.06 -0.69 -16.09
N HIS A 648 10.33 -1.98 -15.89
CA HIS A 648 11.62 -2.58 -16.22
C HIS A 648 11.87 -2.73 -17.73
N LEU A 649 10.80 -3.02 -18.49
CA LEU A 649 10.85 -3.17 -19.95
C LEU A 649 10.01 -2.07 -20.59
N PRO A 650 10.58 -0.88 -20.83
CA PRO A 650 9.81 0.24 -21.34
C PRO A 650 9.30 -0.06 -22.75
N ALA A 651 8.08 0.37 -23.03
CA ALA A 651 7.57 0.39 -24.40
C ALA A 651 8.55 1.22 -25.25
N PRO A 652 9.12 0.65 -26.33
CA PRO A 652 10.07 1.35 -27.16
C PRO A 652 9.37 2.47 -27.94
N ARG A 653 10.15 3.43 -28.44
CA ARG A 653 9.63 4.43 -29.37
C ARG A 653 9.08 3.75 -30.62
N ALA A 654 7.93 4.22 -31.10
CA ALA A 654 7.32 3.66 -32.31
C ALA A 654 8.13 3.93 -33.58
N CYS A 655 9.00 4.95 -33.57
CA CYS A 655 9.89 5.25 -34.69
C CYS A 655 11.14 6.03 -34.24
N LYS A 656 12.09 6.27 -35.17
CA LYS A 656 13.35 6.97 -34.89
C LYS A 656 13.22 8.50 -34.81
N GLU A 657 12.14 9.06 -35.35
CA GLU A 657 11.93 10.50 -35.42
C GLU A 657 11.74 11.12 -34.02
N PRO A 658 12.14 12.38 -33.80
CA PRO A 658 12.03 13.05 -32.51
C PRO A 658 10.61 13.12 -31.95
N GLU A 659 9.62 13.13 -32.85
CA GLU A 659 8.20 13.26 -32.53
C GLU A 659 7.53 11.91 -32.24
N CYS A 660 8.23 10.80 -32.49
CA CYS A 660 7.76 9.47 -32.15
C CYS A 660 8.13 9.09 -30.72
N GLY A 661 7.12 9.01 -29.85
CA GLY A 661 7.24 8.45 -28.51
C GLY A 661 6.80 7.00 -28.41
N PRO A 662 6.74 6.48 -27.18
CA PRO A 662 6.20 5.15 -26.92
C PRO A 662 4.72 5.07 -27.26
N ARG A 663 4.26 3.89 -27.68
CA ARG A 663 2.84 3.56 -27.82
C ARG A 663 2.50 2.53 -26.76
N PHE A 664 1.60 2.89 -25.86
CA PHE A 664 1.21 2.04 -24.75
C PHE A 664 0.02 1.16 -25.16
N SER A 665 0.17 -0.14 -24.99
CA SER A 665 -0.95 -1.07 -24.98
C SER A 665 -1.82 -0.86 -23.74
N SER A 666 -3.03 -1.43 -23.72
CA SER A 666 -3.90 -1.45 -22.54
C SER A 666 -3.18 -2.01 -21.30
N GLU A 667 -2.32 -3.00 -21.51
CA GLU A 667 -1.55 -3.67 -20.48
C GLU A 667 -0.43 -2.78 -19.94
N ASP A 668 0.27 -2.06 -20.82
CA ASP A 668 1.30 -1.08 -20.41
C ASP A 668 0.67 0.04 -19.57
N ILE A 669 -0.51 0.51 -19.99
CA ILE A 669 -1.29 1.53 -19.26
C ILE A 669 -1.63 1.03 -17.86
N GLY A 670 -2.21 -0.17 -17.74
CA GLY A 670 -2.57 -0.76 -16.44
C GLY A 670 -1.34 -0.94 -15.54
N LEU A 671 -0.23 -1.43 -16.11
CA LEU A 671 1.02 -1.63 -15.39
C LEU A 671 1.60 -0.30 -14.88
N MET A 672 1.73 0.72 -15.75
CA MET A 672 2.28 2.02 -15.36
C MET A 672 1.48 2.68 -14.24
N ARG A 673 0.14 2.63 -14.30
CA ARG A 673 -0.72 3.22 -13.27
C ARG A 673 -0.53 2.54 -11.92
N ARG A 674 -0.44 1.20 -11.91
CA ARG A 674 -0.19 0.40 -10.71
C ARG A 674 1.19 0.66 -10.13
N LEU A 675 2.22 0.69 -10.98
CA LEU A 675 3.60 0.97 -10.56
C LEU A 675 3.74 2.38 -10.00
N LEU A 676 3.11 3.38 -10.62
CA LEU A 676 3.04 4.73 -10.03
C LEU A 676 2.40 4.69 -8.65
N ALA A 677 1.23 4.07 -8.51
CA ALA A 677 0.52 3.97 -7.24
C ALA A 677 1.36 3.30 -6.15
N LEU A 678 1.97 2.14 -6.46
CA LEU A 678 2.84 1.37 -5.57
C LEU A 678 4.10 2.16 -5.16
N ASN A 679 4.83 2.65 -6.16
CA ASN A 679 6.19 3.12 -5.94
C ASN A 679 6.23 4.58 -5.46
N ARG A 680 5.21 5.38 -5.77
CA ARG A 680 5.26 6.84 -5.59
C ARG A 680 4.20 7.38 -4.64
N PHE A 681 3.06 6.72 -4.48
CA PHE A 681 1.94 7.27 -3.70
C PHE A 681 1.73 6.63 -2.31
N ILE A 682 2.41 5.53 -1.97
CA ILE A 682 2.41 4.98 -0.61
C ILE A 682 3.28 5.86 0.32
N PRO A 683 2.72 6.51 1.36
CA PRO A 683 3.51 7.39 2.23
C PRO A 683 4.43 6.63 3.19
N LEU A 684 5.63 7.17 3.43
CA LEU A 684 6.49 6.82 4.55
C LEU A 684 5.95 7.46 5.84
N THR A 685 5.26 6.71 6.71
CA THR A 685 4.46 7.35 7.78
C THR A 685 5.10 7.59 9.15
N SER A 686 6.42 7.47 9.40
CA SER A 686 6.92 8.11 10.64
C SER A 686 8.43 8.43 10.79
N LYS A 687 8.67 9.53 11.50
CA LYS A 687 9.95 10.05 12.03
C LYS A 687 10.54 9.18 13.17
N TRP A 688 9.78 8.20 13.68
CA TRP A 688 10.14 7.34 14.81
C TRP A 688 10.82 6.01 14.40
N ALA A 689 11.02 5.78 13.10
CA ALA A 689 11.92 4.75 12.57
C ALA A 689 13.41 5.10 12.73
N ARG A 690 13.74 6.25 13.35
CA ARG A 690 15.11 6.63 13.72
C ARG A 690 15.47 6.04 15.08
N LEU A 691 15.98 4.80 15.15
CA LEU A 691 16.83 4.42 16.28
C LEU A 691 17.79 3.25 15.97
N ARG A 692 19.10 3.60 15.95
CA ARG A 692 20.34 2.79 16.05
C ARG A 692 20.69 1.94 14.81
N LEU A 693 21.81 2.21 14.12
CA LEU A 693 23.18 2.07 14.63
C LEU A 693 24.10 3.27 14.32
N LEU A 694 24.82 3.73 15.34
CA LEU A 694 25.99 4.61 15.23
C LEU A 694 27.26 3.75 15.21
N GLY A 695 28.23 4.12 14.35
CA GLY A 695 29.62 3.65 14.35
C GLY A 695 29.78 2.27 13.71
N ILE A 696 30.59 2.09 12.66
CA ILE A 696 32.04 2.25 12.73
C ILE A 696 32.58 2.83 11.40
N LYS A 697 33.37 3.91 11.52
CA LYS A 697 34.32 4.37 10.50
C LYS A 697 35.53 3.43 10.47
N GLY A 698 35.98 3.08 9.25
CA GLY A 698 37.38 2.83 8.92
C GLY A 698 37.81 1.37 8.84
N ILE A 699 37.94 0.85 7.62
CA ILE A 699 39.19 0.58 6.86
C ILE A 699 38.79 0.27 5.42
#